data_AF-A0A1L7X2E3-F1
#
_entry.id   AF-A0A1L7X2E3-F1
#
_cell.length_a   1.000
_cell.length_b   1.000
_cell.length_c   1.000
_cell.angle_alpha   90.00
_cell.angle_beta   90.00
_cell.angle_gamma   90.00
#
_symmetry.space_group_name_H-M   'P 1'
#
loop_
_entity.id
_entity.type
_entity.pdbx_description
1 polymer ?
#
loop_
_entity_poly.entity_id
_entity_poly.type
_entity_poly.pdbx_seq_one_letter_code
_entity_poly.pdbx_strand_id
1 'polypeptide(L)'
;MSLPPELRVLCFQLSSTAVSELPRLTPTLLSYVLRCQAPLSMPAVAAGKAEASASAVLVHKLKTQLSTLLNGKSTEGRFTAVVMIKAVIEVGGWEVLNGSESWVRGLLSILGKPDPVATKELVVVALTKIYCMTHHYQTLVREITTPTLPAFVTACLTLVSPKSSIKPTTVPSSLEETVFGALAMLIPRHTTIFRPFMSQIRQIVRRYLAPTSSDGLFVPSWVKENARRLYVVLHQTAAKNTGGEEWSKAVRELIKETHATADQVFRAVIEDWESTTGYAGASVDVNAELRGGGTASEGLPTWSGIFAGIERLVGLMEMLAVYLKEETSAPIALPLADIMDVLNRMLSIAIPASGSGTGASARLHPGIDRDERDILGASLPQVYVAALQLVSTIAKRLEGSFLSVAQAAFDQLVWVFQFGKHDQEFRALAYEITAIVLMHLGQSLTRPQVGKCYHVLRSCCKDLEVLSPSLVNDAASLYQKSQTPKTHNADTFLQRIQEVPQGLTALDTAVTQNACTLLPLFFSHLPQQYIDISVRSLVERTAILNHNKDAMLASVLNPFVGKNGKAMASILPHLTREFGDDAVVEILLRPRMPLLPSEATRPPLSDAAEEESLDEDMFPPPDAPSMQEDIDGASTDHNVAAIGVQSPAAGFSVHTPTTLPPNAPSSSVFGTLPSSMSAPIGKESFRNSLPRSQQTSTDVDMAEVEDRSTAVGIPETDVLREGDESSSDDESVHLTMQLDTDSEEED
;
A
#
# COMPACT_ATOMS: atom_id res chain seq x y z
N MET A 1 5.24 -30.62 40.84
CA MET A 1 5.03 -30.40 39.39
C MET A 1 6.14 -31.19 38.71
N SER A 2 5.83 -32.41 38.26
CA SER A 2 6.85 -33.36 37.80
C SER A 2 7.72 -32.77 36.69
N LEU A 3 9.05 -32.95 36.81
CA LEU A 3 10.06 -32.55 35.82
C LEU A 3 9.62 -32.91 34.38
N PRO A 4 9.40 -31.93 33.48
CA PRO A 4 8.89 -32.20 32.14
C PRO A 4 9.82 -33.16 31.40
N PRO A 5 9.33 -34.35 30.97
CA PRO A 5 10.15 -35.33 30.25
C PRO A 5 10.68 -34.77 28.92
N GLU A 6 9.97 -33.83 28.30
CA GLU A 6 10.33 -33.16 27.05
C GLU A 6 11.70 -32.49 27.12
N LEU A 7 12.01 -31.80 28.22
CA LEU A 7 13.31 -31.12 28.40
C LEU A 7 14.46 -32.13 28.53
N ARG A 8 14.20 -33.30 29.13
CA ARG A 8 15.18 -34.40 29.22
C ARG A 8 15.40 -35.06 27.86
N VAL A 9 14.33 -35.30 27.10
CA VAL A 9 14.40 -35.82 25.72
C VAL A 9 15.16 -34.85 24.82
N LEU A 10 14.89 -33.54 24.92
CA LEU A 10 15.58 -32.49 24.17
C LEU A 10 17.09 -32.48 24.45
N CYS A 11 17.49 -32.41 25.72
CA CYS A 11 18.90 -32.45 26.10
C CYS A 11 19.59 -33.78 25.76
N PHE A 12 18.86 -34.88 25.70
CA PHE A 12 19.38 -36.18 25.26
C PHE A 12 19.65 -36.17 23.75
N GLN A 13 18.63 -35.85 22.93
CA GLN A 13 18.75 -35.81 21.47
C GLN A 13 19.85 -34.85 20.98
N LEU A 14 19.96 -33.65 21.58
CA LEU A 14 21.04 -32.71 21.30
C LEU A 14 22.46 -33.22 21.64
N SER A 15 22.58 -34.27 22.47
CA SER A 15 23.87 -34.90 22.80
C SER A 15 24.12 -36.25 22.11
N SER A 16 23.07 -36.98 21.73
CA SER A 16 23.19 -38.33 21.14
C SER A 16 23.24 -38.31 19.62
N THR A 17 22.67 -37.29 18.98
CA THR A 17 22.59 -37.19 17.52
C THR A 17 23.86 -36.57 16.94
N ALA A 18 24.32 -37.10 15.80
CA ALA A 18 25.47 -36.55 15.08
C ALA A 18 25.15 -35.14 14.53
N VAL A 19 26.14 -34.23 14.57
CA VAL A 19 25.93 -32.81 14.24
C VAL A 19 25.40 -32.59 12.82
N SER A 20 25.75 -33.47 11.88
CA SER A 20 25.24 -33.49 10.49
C SER A 20 23.75 -33.82 10.37
N GLU A 21 23.17 -34.55 11.32
CA GLU A 21 21.76 -34.95 11.32
C GLU A 21 20.86 -33.96 12.06
N LEU A 22 21.43 -33.11 12.93
CA LEU A 22 20.70 -32.13 13.73
C LEU A 22 19.78 -31.22 12.90
N PRO A 23 20.18 -30.65 11.74
CA PRO A 23 19.29 -29.81 10.94
C PRO A 23 17.97 -30.50 10.57
N ARG A 24 18.01 -31.80 10.28
CA ARG A 24 16.84 -32.61 9.90
C ARG A 24 15.91 -32.88 11.09
N LEU A 25 16.45 -32.93 12.32
CA LEU A 25 15.66 -33.10 13.54
C LEU A 25 15.14 -31.77 14.12
N THR A 26 15.61 -30.61 13.64
CA THR A 26 15.20 -29.28 14.14
C THR A 26 13.69 -29.10 14.33
N PRO A 27 12.79 -29.51 13.41
CA PRO A 27 11.34 -29.36 13.62
C PRO A 27 10.82 -30.14 14.84
N THR A 28 11.35 -31.34 15.06
CA THR A 28 11.02 -32.18 16.22
C THR A 28 11.57 -31.57 17.51
N LEU A 29 12.82 -31.09 17.49
CA LEU A 29 13.47 -30.43 18.63
C LEU A 29 12.72 -29.14 19.03
N LEU A 30 12.27 -28.34 18.06
CA LEU A 30 11.41 -27.18 18.29
C LEU A 30 10.09 -27.55 18.97
N SER A 31 9.46 -28.66 18.56
CA SER A 31 8.21 -29.12 19.18
C SER A 31 8.37 -29.45 20.67
N TYR A 32 9.55 -29.92 21.10
CA TYR A 32 9.87 -30.09 22.52
C TYR A 32 10.14 -28.75 23.22
N VAL A 33 10.84 -27.81 22.58
CA VAL A 33 11.06 -26.46 23.15
C VAL A 33 9.73 -25.76 23.44
N LEU A 34 8.77 -25.79 22.52
CA LEU A 34 7.44 -25.19 22.71
C LEU A 34 6.69 -25.76 23.93
N ARG A 35 6.92 -27.03 24.27
CA ARG A 35 6.34 -27.69 25.47
C ARG A 35 7.10 -27.37 26.76
N CYS A 36 8.28 -26.77 26.67
CA CYS A 36 9.14 -26.42 27.80
C CYS A 36 8.94 -24.98 28.32
N GLN A 37 7.80 -24.34 28.08
CA GLN A 37 7.55 -22.97 28.56
C GLN A 37 7.70 -22.83 30.08
N ALA A 38 7.00 -23.65 30.86
CA ALA A 38 7.05 -23.60 32.33
C ALA A 38 8.49 -23.66 32.92
N PRO A 39 9.35 -24.64 32.57
CA PRO A 39 10.73 -24.66 33.11
C PRO A 39 11.64 -23.56 32.54
N LEU A 40 11.37 -23.02 31.34
CA LEU A 40 12.20 -21.99 30.72
C LEU A 40 11.88 -20.57 31.23
N SER A 41 10.65 -20.33 31.69
CA SER A 41 10.20 -19.03 32.24
C SER A 41 10.22 -18.97 33.78
N MET A 42 10.82 -19.95 34.46
CA MET A 42 10.94 -19.94 35.93
C MET A 42 12.20 -19.19 36.40
N PRO A 43 12.08 -18.25 37.37
CA PRO A 43 13.24 -17.57 37.95
C PRO A 43 14.21 -18.53 38.63
N ALA A 44 15.51 -18.39 38.32
CA ALA A 44 16.56 -19.20 38.92
C ALA A 44 16.62 -19.10 40.46
N VAL A 45 16.16 -17.97 41.02
CA VAL A 45 16.12 -17.69 42.47
C VAL A 45 14.99 -18.44 43.18
N ALA A 46 13.97 -18.93 42.46
CA ALA A 46 12.86 -19.71 43.03
C ALA A 46 13.23 -21.19 43.34
N ALA A 47 14.51 -21.57 43.23
CA ALA A 47 15.02 -22.93 43.29
C ALA A 47 15.01 -23.60 44.69
N GLY A 48 14.25 -23.08 45.66
CA GLY A 48 14.13 -23.63 47.02
C GLY A 48 13.38 -24.98 47.12
N LYS A 49 12.87 -25.53 46.02
CA LYS A 49 12.22 -26.85 45.95
C LYS A 49 13.04 -27.79 45.07
N ALA A 50 13.17 -29.06 45.46
CA ALA A 50 14.03 -30.04 44.79
C ALA A 50 13.68 -30.31 43.31
N GLU A 51 12.41 -30.18 42.90
CA GLU A 51 12.03 -30.25 41.47
C GLU A 51 12.50 -29.02 40.68
N ALA A 52 12.54 -27.83 41.30
CA ALA A 52 12.97 -26.60 40.64
C ALA A 52 14.49 -26.56 40.42
N SER A 53 15.30 -27.09 41.35
CA SER A 53 16.74 -27.21 41.18
C SER A 53 17.11 -28.21 40.07
N ALA A 54 16.44 -29.36 39.99
CA ALA A 54 16.63 -30.33 38.91
C ALA A 54 16.21 -29.76 37.53
N SER A 55 15.15 -28.94 37.47
CA SER A 55 14.75 -28.23 36.25
C SER A 55 15.81 -27.20 35.82
N ALA A 56 16.33 -26.40 36.76
CA ALA A 56 17.37 -25.41 36.51
C ALA A 56 18.66 -26.05 35.95
N VAL A 57 19.05 -27.23 36.46
CA VAL A 57 20.20 -27.99 35.92
C VAL A 57 19.99 -28.41 34.47
N LEU A 58 18.78 -28.86 34.10
CA LEU A 58 18.45 -29.20 32.71
C LEU A 58 18.43 -27.98 31.79
N VAL A 59 17.88 -26.86 32.24
CA VAL A 59 17.92 -25.58 31.49
C VAL A 59 19.35 -25.10 31.31
N HIS A 60 20.21 -25.19 32.34
CA HIS A 60 21.64 -24.89 32.20
C HIS A 60 22.32 -25.82 31.19
N LYS A 61 22.08 -27.15 31.27
CA LYS A 61 22.61 -28.13 30.31
C LYS A 61 22.20 -27.79 28.87
N LEU A 62 20.93 -27.47 28.64
CA LEU A 62 20.44 -27.00 27.34
C LEU A 62 21.19 -25.74 26.89
N LYS A 63 21.30 -24.73 27.76
CA LYS A 63 22.00 -23.48 27.45
C LYS A 63 23.47 -23.74 27.05
N THR A 64 24.19 -24.60 27.79
CA THR A 64 25.55 -25.00 27.45
C THR A 64 25.63 -25.72 26.10
N GLN A 65 24.77 -26.70 25.84
CA GLN A 65 24.74 -27.45 24.57
C GLN A 65 24.55 -26.52 23.37
N LEU A 66 23.61 -25.56 23.45
CA LEU A 66 23.38 -24.58 22.40
C LEU A 66 24.58 -23.65 22.20
N SER A 67 25.22 -23.19 23.28
CA SER A 67 26.47 -22.41 23.20
C SER A 67 27.63 -23.20 22.55
N THR A 68 27.75 -24.50 22.81
CA THR A 68 28.75 -25.37 22.18
C THR A 68 28.49 -25.54 20.68
N LEU A 69 27.23 -25.74 20.27
CA LEU A 69 26.86 -25.84 18.86
C LEU A 69 27.06 -24.51 18.11
N LEU A 70 26.69 -23.38 18.72
CA LEU A 70 26.84 -22.04 18.15
C LEU A 70 28.31 -21.66 17.88
N ASN A 71 29.21 -22.03 18.80
CA ASN A 71 30.65 -21.79 18.68
C ASN A 71 31.40 -22.93 17.97
N GLY A 72 30.69 -23.98 17.56
CA GLY A 72 31.25 -25.15 16.88
C GLY A 72 31.75 -24.87 15.46
N LYS A 73 32.59 -25.77 14.94
CA LYS A 73 33.19 -25.65 13.59
C LYS A 73 32.25 -26.07 12.45
N SER A 74 31.29 -26.97 12.70
CA SER A 74 30.29 -27.42 11.70
C SER A 74 29.24 -26.33 11.40
N THR A 75 28.84 -26.22 10.13
CA THR A 75 27.78 -25.28 9.67
C THR A 75 26.40 -25.76 10.11
N GLU A 76 26.19 -27.08 10.14
CA GLU A 76 24.97 -27.79 10.52
C GLU A 76 24.66 -27.62 12.01
N GLY A 77 25.69 -27.69 12.85
CA GLY A 77 25.60 -27.40 14.28
C GLY A 77 25.24 -25.93 14.53
N ARG A 78 25.88 -24.99 13.81
CA ARG A 78 25.55 -23.56 13.90
C ARG A 78 24.13 -23.27 13.44
N PHE A 79 23.69 -23.81 12.31
CA PHE A 79 22.32 -23.72 11.79
C PHE A 79 21.30 -24.15 12.86
N THR A 80 21.49 -25.34 13.44
CA THR A 80 20.60 -25.87 14.48
C THR A 80 20.62 -24.97 15.72
N ALA A 81 21.79 -24.51 16.16
CA ALA A 81 21.93 -23.62 17.31
C ALA A 81 21.16 -22.30 17.13
N VAL A 82 21.25 -21.66 15.96
CA VAL A 82 20.55 -20.40 15.64
C VAL A 82 19.05 -20.55 15.82
N VAL A 83 18.46 -21.58 15.19
CA VAL A 83 17.01 -21.84 15.23
C VAL A 83 16.55 -22.16 16.65
N MET A 84 17.30 -23.00 17.37
CA MET A 84 16.96 -23.41 18.73
C MET A 84 17.14 -22.27 19.74
N ILE A 85 18.17 -21.43 19.62
CA ILE A 85 18.37 -20.25 20.47
C ILE A 85 17.20 -19.27 20.31
N LYS A 86 16.78 -18.96 19.07
CA LYS A 86 15.61 -18.11 18.80
C LYS A 86 14.37 -18.65 19.53
N ALA A 87 14.05 -19.92 19.34
CA ALA A 87 12.87 -20.53 19.95
C ALA A 87 12.94 -20.62 21.48
N VAL A 88 14.11 -20.92 22.05
CA VAL A 88 14.30 -20.98 23.52
C VAL A 88 14.20 -19.60 24.17
N ILE A 89 14.63 -18.53 23.48
CA ILE A 89 14.39 -17.14 23.92
C ILE A 89 12.90 -16.78 23.83
N GLU A 90 12.24 -17.08 22.71
CA GLU A 90 10.81 -16.77 22.52
C GLU A 90 9.90 -17.49 23.53
N VAL A 91 10.19 -18.76 23.83
CA VAL A 91 9.42 -19.56 24.78
C VAL A 91 9.77 -19.23 26.23
N GLY A 92 11.05 -19.03 26.56
CA GLY A 92 11.48 -18.72 27.91
C GLY A 92 11.15 -17.28 28.36
N GLY A 93 11.05 -16.34 27.41
CA GLY A 93 10.79 -14.94 27.71
C GLY A 93 11.95 -14.30 28.48
N TRP A 94 11.62 -13.45 29.46
CA TRP A 94 12.59 -12.61 30.19
C TRP A 94 13.75 -13.41 30.83
N GLU A 95 13.47 -14.56 31.46
CA GLU A 95 14.46 -15.40 32.16
C GLU A 95 15.56 -15.96 31.24
N VAL A 96 15.23 -16.21 29.97
CA VAL A 96 16.21 -16.63 28.96
C VAL A 96 16.86 -15.41 28.32
N LEU A 97 16.08 -14.38 28.00
CA LEU A 97 16.54 -13.15 27.36
C LEU A 97 17.61 -12.41 28.19
N ASN A 98 17.43 -12.33 29.51
CA ASN A 98 18.36 -11.69 30.45
C ASN A 98 19.79 -12.31 30.39
N GLY A 99 19.90 -13.60 30.07
CA GLY A 99 21.19 -14.29 29.93
C GLY A 99 21.71 -14.42 28.49
N SER A 100 21.07 -13.78 27.50
CA SER A 100 21.31 -14.06 26.08
C SER A 100 22.49 -13.30 25.45
N GLU A 101 23.15 -12.41 26.17
CA GLU A 101 24.27 -11.57 25.68
C GLU A 101 25.38 -12.38 24.97
N SER A 102 25.79 -13.51 25.55
CA SER A 102 26.79 -14.41 24.97
C SER A 102 26.33 -15.07 23.67
N TRP A 103 25.03 -15.39 23.56
CA TRP A 103 24.42 -15.88 22.32
C TRP A 103 24.32 -14.78 21.27
N VAL A 104 23.98 -13.55 21.64
CA VAL A 104 23.95 -12.41 20.71
C VAL A 104 25.32 -12.20 20.06
N ARG A 105 26.41 -12.16 20.86
CA ARG A 105 27.79 -12.09 20.31
C ARG A 105 28.13 -13.31 19.44
N GLY A 106 27.76 -14.51 19.86
CA GLY A 106 28.00 -15.74 19.10
C GLY A 106 27.28 -15.77 17.75
N LEU A 107 26.00 -15.40 17.73
CA LEU A 107 25.17 -15.21 16.53
C LEU A 107 25.80 -14.17 15.60
N LEU A 108 26.21 -13.02 16.14
CA LEU A 108 26.84 -11.95 15.37
C LEU A 108 28.11 -12.42 14.63
N SER A 109 28.91 -13.27 15.28
CA SER A 109 30.11 -13.87 14.67
C SER A 109 29.82 -14.74 13.44
N ILE A 110 28.59 -15.24 13.27
CA ILE A 110 28.20 -16.10 12.13
C ILE A 110 28.02 -15.28 10.85
N LEU A 111 27.58 -14.03 10.95
CA LEU A 111 27.41 -13.16 9.77
C LEU A 111 28.74 -12.95 9.02
N GLY A 112 29.85 -12.85 9.74
CA GLY A 112 31.21 -12.76 9.18
C GLY A 112 31.85 -14.09 8.74
N LYS A 113 31.29 -15.25 9.11
CA LYS A 113 31.82 -16.57 8.74
C LYS A 113 31.41 -16.96 7.30
N PRO A 114 32.13 -17.89 6.64
CA PRO A 114 31.72 -18.47 5.36
C PRO A 114 30.59 -19.51 5.54
N ASP A 115 29.53 -19.14 6.25
CA ASP A 115 28.34 -19.96 6.46
C ASP A 115 27.34 -19.85 5.30
N PRO A 116 26.49 -20.88 5.07
CA PRO A 116 25.42 -20.84 4.07
C PRO A 116 24.48 -19.66 4.24
N VAL A 117 23.90 -19.19 3.14
CA VAL A 117 23.00 -18.01 3.10
C VAL A 117 21.80 -18.19 4.03
N ALA A 118 21.15 -19.35 4.00
CA ALA A 118 20.05 -19.69 4.90
C ALA A 118 20.41 -19.58 6.39
N THR A 119 21.65 -19.93 6.77
CA THR A 119 22.13 -19.73 8.15
C THR A 119 22.25 -18.26 8.49
N LYS A 120 22.68 -17.41 7.55
CA LYS A 120 22.80 -15.95 7.76
C LYS A 120 21.44 -15.27 7.85
N GLU A 121 20.48 -15.65 6.99
CA GLU A 121 19.09 -15.19 7.06
C GLU A 121 18.47 -15.52 8.43
N LEU A 122 18.62 -16.77 8.90
CA LEU A 122 18.14 -17.18 10.22
C LEU A 122 18.84 -16.44 11.38
N VAL A 123 20.13 -16.10 11.25
CA VAL A 123 20.83 -15.25 12.23
C VAL A 123 20.26 -13.84 12.25
N VAL A 124 20.01 -13.23 11.08
CA VAL A 124 19.39 -11.91 10.96
C VAL A 124 17.99 -11.91 11.60
N VAL A 125 17.17 -12.92 11.30
CA VAL A 125 15.84 -13.10 11.92
C VAL A 125 15.93 -13.30 13.44
N ALA A 126 16.86 -14.13 13.92
CA ALA A 126 17.05 -14.38 15.35
C ALA A 126 17.50 -13.14 16.11
N LEU A 127 18.51 -12.42 15.60
CA LEU A 127 19.01 -11.18 16.22
C LEU A 127 17.94 -10.08 16.20
N THR A 128 17.23 -9.91 15.09
CA THR A 128 16.09 -8.96 14.98
C THR A 128 15.03 -9.25 16.03
N LYS A 129 14.67 -10.52 16.22
CA LYS A 129 13.70 -10.93 17.25
C LYS A 129 14.20 -10.61 18.66
N ILE A 130 15.47 -10.89 18.95
CA ILE A 130 16.08 -10.59 20.26
C ILE A 130 16.02 -9.08 20.54
N TYR A 131 16.45 -8.23 19.61
CA TYR A 131 16.41 -6.77 19.79
C TYR A 131 14.98 -6.23 19.94
N CYS A 132 14.01 -6.79 19.20
CA CYS A 132 12.60 -6.45 19.41
C CYS A 132 12.09 -6.84 20.81
N MET A 133 12.58 -7.94 21.39
CA MET A 133 12.21 -8.37 22.75
C MET A 133 12.94 -7.56 23.84
N THR A 134 14.22 -7.23 23.66
CA THR A 134 14.97 -6.41 24.63
C THR A 134 14.46 -4.97 24.71
N HIS A 135 13.90 -4.41 23.63
CA HIS A 135 13.32 -3.06 23.60
C HIS A 135 12.34 -2.77 24.76
N HIS A 136 11.60 -3.78 25.24
CA HIS A 136 10.66 -3.64 26.35
C HIS A 136 11.35 -3.50 27.74
N TYR A 137 12.66 -3.77 27.83
CA TYR A 137 13.42 -3.83 29.09
C TYR A 137 14.66 -2.95 29.00
N GLN A 138 14.59 -1.73 29.54
CA GLN A 138 15.66 -0.72 29.41
C GLN A 138 17.04 -1.20 29.91
N THR A 139 17.10 -2.09 30.91
CA THR A 139 18.34 -2.72 31.37
C THR A 139 18.96 -3.58 30.26
N LEU A 140 18.17 -4.44 29.59
CA LEU A 140 18.61 -5.27 28.47
C LEU A 140 18.91 -4.46 27.19
N VAL A 141 18.28 -3.30 27.03
CA VAL A 141 18.69 -2.34 26.00
C VAL A 141 20.13 -1.89 26.26
N ARG A 142 20.45 -1.45 27.48
CA ARG A 142 21.80 -0.97 27.85
C ARG A 142 22.86 -2.07 27.82
N GLU A 143 22.56 -3.26 28.33
CA GLU A 143 23.51 -4.37 28.51
C GLU A 143 23.73 -5.19 27.24
N ILE A 144 22.67 -5.43 26.46
CA ILE A 144 22.73 -6.30 25.27
C ILE A 144 22.63 -5.47 23.99
N THR A 145 21.61 -4.62 23.87
CA THR A 145 21.23 -4.03 22.57
C THR A 145 22.19 -2.93 22.12
N THR A 146 22.37 -1.89 22.94
CA THR A 146 23.27 -0.76 22.66
C THR A 146 24.70 -1.19 22.27
N PRO A 147 25.38 -2.14 22.95
CA PRO A 147 26.73 -2.55 22.57
C PRO A 147 26.81 -3.50 21.35
N THR A 148 25.72 -4.14 20.91
CA THR A 148 25.78 -5.16 19.84
C THR A 148 25.02 -4.78 18.56
N LEU A 149 23.98 -3.94 18.66
CA LEU A 149 23.18 -3.48 17.52
C LEU A 149 23.99 -2.69 16.47
N PRO A 150 24.92 -1.77 16.81
CA PRO A 150 25.75 -1.09 15.80
C PRO A 150 26.55 -2.08 14.94
N ALA A 151 27.16 -3.09 15.57
CA ALA A 151 27.91 -4.12 14.87
C ALA A 151 27.01 -5.06 14.03
N PHE A 152 25.76 -5.27 14.45
CA PHE A 152 24.74 -5.95 13.65
C PHE A 152 24.36 -5.16 12.40
N VAL A 153 24.13 -3.84 12.52
CA VAL A 153 23.85 -2.98 11.37
C VAL A 153 25.02 -3.02 10.39
N THR A 154 26.26 -2.79 10.84
CA THR A 154 27.46 -2.89 9.99
C THR A 154 27.61 -4.25 9.30
N ALA A 155 27.36 -5.35 10.02
CA ALA A 155 27.42 -6.70 9.44
C ALA A 155 26.35 -6.92 8.37
N CYS A 156 25.11 -6.47 8.61
CA CYS A 156 24.02 -6.55 7.64
C CYS A 156 24.33 -5.73 6.38
N LEU A 157 24.77 -4.48 6.52
CA LEU A 157 25.12 -3.62 5.40
C LEU A 157 26.29 -4.20 4.58
N THR A 158 27.27 -4.83 5.25
CA THR A 158 28.40 -5.51 4.59
C THR A 158 27.97 -6.78 3.82
N LEU A 159 26.88 -7.44 4.23
CA LEU A 159 26.34 -8.61 3.51
C LEU A 159 25.63 -8.24 2.20
N VAL A 160 24.91 -7.12 2.17
CA VAL A 160 24.15 -6.64 0.99
C VAL A 160 24.91 -5.63 0.12
N SER A 161 26.03 -5.09 0.60
CA SER A 161 26.85 -4.14 -0.17
C SER A 161 27.40 -4.79 -1.45
N PRO A 162 27.38 -4.08 -2.60
CA PRO A 162 27.99 -4.58 -3.82
C PRO A 162 29.51 -4.76 -3.63
N LYS A 163 29.99 -5.99 -3.77
CA LYS A 163 31.42 -6.30 -3.63
C LYS A 163 32.14 -6.00 -4.94
N SER A 164 33.19 -5.18 -4.88
CA SER A 164 34.07 -4.81 -6.02
C SER A 164 34.98 -5.97 -6.49
N SER A 165 34.47 -7.21 -6.47
CA SER A 165 35.22 -8.41 -6.84
C SER A 165 35.07 -8.70 -8.33
N ILE A 166 36.17 -9.11 -8.95
CA ILE A 166 36.30 -9.48 -10.37
C ILE A 166 35.36 -10.65 -10.78
N LYS A 167 34.70 -11.31 -9.81
CA LYS A 167 33.61 -12.26 -10.07
C LYS A 167 32.28 -11.72 -9.51
N PRO A 168 31.24 -11.55 -10.35
CA PRO A 168 29.92 -11.11 -9.90
C PRO A 168 29.26 -12.21 -9.07
N THR A 169 29.57 -12.26 -7.79
CA THR A 169 28.83 -13.07 -6.82
C THR A 169 27.58 -12.28 -6.45
N THR A 170 26.52 -12.48 -7.23
CA THR A 170 25.22 -11.86 -6.97
C THR A 170 24.77 -12.20 -5.55
N VAL A 171 24.38 -11.18 -4.78
CA VAL A 171 23.79 -11.40 -3.46
C VAL A 171 22.41 -12.01 -3.68
N PRO A 172 22.04 -13.11 -3.00
CA PRO A 172 20.71 -13.68 -3.17
C PRO A 172 19.63 -12.72 -2.67
N SER A 173 18.60 -12.51 -3.49
CA SER A 173 17.50 -11.58 -3.21
C SER A 173 16.76 -11.87 -1.90
N SER A 174 16.72 -13.12 -1.44
CA SER A 174 16.16 -13.51 -0.14
C SER A 174 16.95 -12.95 1.06
N LEU A 175 18.27 -12.82 0.92
CA LEU A 175 19.13 -12.23 1.96
C LEU A 175 18.97 -10.70 1.97
N GLU A 176 18.84 -10.08 0.80
CA GLU A 176 18.54 -8.65 0.67
C GLU A 176 17.20 -8.31 1.32
N GLU A 177 16.14 -9.05 0.98
CA GLU A 177 14.82 -8.97 1.60
C GLU A 177 14.90 -9.12 3.13
N THR A 178 15.54 -10.19 3.61
CA THR A 178 15.66 -10.49 5.05
C THR A 178 16.38 -9.37 5.80
N VAL A 179 17.46 -8.80 5.21
CA VAL A 179 18.18 -7.67 5.78
C VAL A 179 17.33 -6.39 5.75
N PHE A 180 16.68 -6.07 4.63
CA PHE A 180 15.90 -4.84 4.53
C PHE A 180 14.69 -4.85 5.49
N GLY A 181 13.94 -5.96 5.55
CA GLY A 181 12.85 -6.14 6.50
C GLY A 181 13.31 -6.10 7.96
N ALA A 182 14.47 -6.67 8.28
CA ALA A 182 15.07 -6.60 9.61
C ALA A 182 15.42 -5.17 10.04
N LEU A 183 16.12 -4.40 9.19
CA LEU A 183 16.48 -3.02 9.51
C LEU A 183 15.22 -2.15 9.62
N ALA A 184 14.24 -2.33 8.73
CA ALA A 184 12.96 -1.60 8.77
C ALA A 184 12.17 -1.86 10.07
N MET A 185 12.22 -3.07 10.60
CA MET A 185 11.57 -3.42 11.88
C MET A 185 12.28 -2.83 13.11
N LEU A 186 13.59 -2.60 13.03
CA LEU A 186 14.42 -2.14 14.16
C LEU A 186 14.57 -0.62 14.21
N ILE A 187 14.52 0.08 13.08
CA ILE A 187 14.66 1.55 13.01
C ILE A 187 13.67 2.28 13.95
N PRO A 188 12.35 2.00 13.93
CA PRO A 188 11.39 2.66 14.82
C PRO A 188 11.65 2.45 16.32
N ARG A 189 12.34 1.36 16.67
CA ARG A 189 12.62 0.94 18.05
C ARG A 189 13.93 1.51 18.59
N HIS A 190 14.89 1.78 17.70
CA HIS A 190 16.26 2.13 18.07
C HIS A 190 16.80 3.30 17.24
N THR A 191 15.94 4.30 16.97
CA THR A 191 16.20 5.44 16.06
C THR A 191 17.55 6.12 16.26
N THR A 192 17.98 6.32 17.51
CA THR A 192 19.27 6.93 17.87
C THR A 192 20.49 6.09 17.48
N ILE A 193 20.37 4.76 17.52
CA ILE A 193 21.45 3.83 17.15
C ILE A 193 21.57 3.75 15.62
N PHE A 194 20.47 3.91 14.88
CA PHE A 194 20.45 3.89 13.42
C PHE A 194 20.92 5.20 12.76
N ARG A 195 20.82 6.35 13.46
CA ARG A 195 21.16 7.67 12.91
C ARG A 195 22.55 7.74 12.22
N PRO A 196 23.65 7.19 12.75
CA PRO A 196 24.96 7.22 12.08
C PRO A 196 25.02 6.43 10.77
N PHE A 197 24.11 5.49 10.56
CA PHE A 197 24.07 4.59 9.40
C PHE A 197 23.12 5.06 8.29
N MET A 198 22.36 6.15 8.51
CA MET A 198 21.28 6.59 7.60
C MET A 198 21.77 6.76 6.15
N SER A 199 22.87 7.46 5.93
CA SER A 199 23.45 7.71 4.60
C SER A 199 23.90 6.43 3.91
N GLN A 200 24.56 5.53 4.64
CA GLN A 200 24.99 4.21 4.12
C GLN A 200 23.79 3.34 3.74
N ILE A 201 22.71 3.36 4.53
CA ILE A 201 21.46 2.66 4.20
C ILE A 201 20.84 3.25 2.94
N ARG A 202 20.68 4.58 2.84
CA ARG A 202 20.16 5.26 1.62
C ARG A 202 20.98 4.86 0.39
N GLN A 203 22.31 4.88 0.48
CA GLN A 203 23.22 4.55 -0.63
C GLN A 203 23.09 3.10 -1.12
N ILE A 204 22.91 2.13 -0.22
CA ILE A 204 22.69 0.72 -0.57
C ILE A 204 21.31 0.51 -1.19
N VAL A 205 20.28 1.12 -0.58
CA VAL A 205 18.87 0.87 -0.92
C VAL A 205 18.44 1.58 -2.20
N ARG A 206 19.10 2.68 -2.62
CA ARG A 206 18.68 3.50 -3.78
C ARG A 206 18.44 2.72 -5.09
N ARG A 207 19.23 1.68 -5.37
CA ARG A 207 19.11 0.85 -6.59
C ARG A 207 17.88 -0.07 -6.62
N TYR A 208 17.14 -0.17 -5.50
CA TYR A 208 15.93 -0.99 -5.39
C TYR A 208 14.64 -0.15 -5.28
N LEU A 209 14.75 1.19 -5.24
CA LEU A 209 13.61 2.09 -5.05
C LEU A 209 12.74 2.22 -6.31
N ALA A 210 13.38 2.46 -7.46
CA ALA A 210 12.72 2.50 -8.76
C ALA A 210 13.69 1.93 -9.82
N PRO A 211 14.00 0.61 -9.73
CA PRO A 211 14.92 -0.06 -10.64
C PRO A 211 14.36 -0.07 -12.06
N THR A 212 15.24 0.08 -13.04
CA THR A 212 14.94 0.15 -14.46
C THR A 212 15.76 -0.88 -15.23
N SER A 213 15.34 -1.17 -16.46
CA SER A 213 16.09 -1.93 -17.44
C SER A 213 17.51 -1.38 -17.70
N SER A 214 17.75 -0.08 -17.54
CA SER A 214 19.09 0.54 -17.61
C SER A 214 20.03 0.12 -16.47
N ASP A 215 19.50 -0.29 -15.30
CA ASP A 215 20.31 -0.64 -14.12
C ASP A 215 21.01 -2.02 -14.25
N GLY A 216 20.66 -2.82 -15.26
CA GLY A 216 21.24 -4.14 -15.49
C GLY A 216 20.94 -5.18 -14.40
N LEU A 217 19.94 -4.92 -13.56
CA LEU A 217 19.60 -5.70 -12.37
C LEU A 217 18.10 -6.03 -12.34
N PHE A 218 17.75 -7.32 -12.38
CA PHE A 218 16.38 -7.76 -12.11
C PHE A 218 16.13 -7.77 -10.59
N VAL A 219 15.20 -6.94 -10.11
CA VAL A 219 14.82 -6.85 -8.70
C VAL A 219 13.39 -7.38 -8.50
N PRO A 220 13.20 -8.49 -7.75
CA PRO A 220 11.87 -9.01 -7.44
C PRO A 220 11.02 -8.03 -6.62
N SER A 221 9.70 -8.02 -6.84
CA SER A 221 8.78 -7.02 -6.24
C SER A 221 8.83 -6.98 -4.71
N TRP A 222 8.97 -8.12 -4.04
CA TRP A 222 9.07 -8.19 -2.58
C TRP A 222 10.37 -7.57 -2.02
N VAL A 223 11.47 -7.58 -2.81
CA VAL A 223 12.71 -6.86 -2.46
C VAL A 223 12.49 -5.36 -2.65
N LYS A 224 11.84 -4.93 -3.74
CA LYS A 224 11.48 -3.51 -3.94
C LYS A 224 10.64 -2.99 -2.78
N GLU A 225 9.62 -3.75 -2.35
CA GLU A 225 8.73 -3.37 -1.26
C GLU A 225 9.47 -3.21 0.07
N ASN A 226 10.27 -4.20 0.47
CA ASN A 226 11.09 -4.11 1.70
C ASN A 226 12.15 -3.00 1.63
N ALA A 227 12.75 -2.77 0.45
CA ALA A 227 13.70 -1.69 0.22
C ALA A 227 13.06 -0.30 0.34
N ARG A 228 11.92 -0.08 -0.32
CA ARG A 228 11.14 1.18 -0.24
C ARG A 228 10.67 1.44 1.18
N ARG A 229 10.15 0.41 1.85
CA ARG A 229 9.74 0.48 3.25
C ARG A 229 10.89 0.87 4.16
N LEU A 230 12.06 0.22 4.02
CA LEU A 230 13.27 0.58 4.75
C LEU A 230 13.66 2.04 4.50
N TYR A 231 13.65 2.50 3.24
CA TYR A 231 13.98 3.88 2.90
C TYR A 231 13.01 4.88 3.53
N VAL A 232 11.70 4.62 3.46
CA VAL A 232 10.67 5.47 4.07
C VAL A 232 10.87 5.58 5.57
N VAL A 233 11.02 4.48 6.32
CA VAL A 233 11.13 4.56 7.80
C VAL A 233 12.39 5.26 8.32
N LEU A 234 13.41 5.51 7.48
CA LEU A 234 14.60 6.28 7.87
C LEU A 234 14.29 7.69 8.36
N HIS A 235 13.16 8.31 7.96
CA HIS A 235 12.74 9.62 8.47
C HIS A 235 12.65 9.65 10.01
N GLN A 236 12.34 8.52 10.64
CA GLN A 236 12.23 8.40 12.10
C GLN A 236 13.60 8.50 12.82
N THR A 237 14.71 8.37 12.11
CA THR A 237 16.07 8.50 12.68
C THR A 237 16.55 9.96 12.78
N ALA A 238 15.77 10.92 12.28
CA ALA A 238 16.03 12.35 12.36
C ALA A 238 16.30 12.84 13.81
N ALA A 239 16.98 13.98 13.95
CA ALA A 239 17.26 14.58 15.25
C ALA A 239 16.05 15.36 15.78
N LYS A 240 15.96 15.54 17.11
CA LYS A 240 15.03 16.49 17.76
C LYS A 240 13.56 16.40 17.30
N ASN A 241 13.07 15.21 16.93
CA ASN A 241 11.72 14.96 16.40
C ASN A 241 11.40 15.61 15.04
N THR A 242 12.38 16.09 14.25
CA THR A 242 12.17 16.64 12.90
C THR A 242 11.82 15.57 11.83
N GLY A 243 11.46 14.35 12.25
CA GLY A 243 11.13 13.25 11.33
C GLY A 243 9.92 13.52 10.45
N GLY A 244 8.95 14.32 10.91
CA GLY A 244 7.83 14.78 10.09
C GLY A 244 8.24 15.80 9.02
N GLU A 245 9.26 16.62 9.30
CA GLU A 245 9.83 17.58 8.33
C GLU A 245 10.63 16.84 7.26
N GLU A 246 11.49 15.89 7.66
CA GLU A 246 12.22 14.99 6.75
C GLU A 246 11.27 14.17 5.87
N TRP A 247 10.19 13.61 6.44
CA TRP A 247 9.14 12.91 5.68
C TRP A 247 8.50 13.85 4.63
N SER A 248 8.11 15.05 5.05
CA SER A 248 7.42 16.01 4.19
C SER A 248 8.33 16.57 3.09
N LYS A 249 9.61 16.75 3.39
CA LYS A 249 10.65 17.13 2.43
C LYS A 249 10.83 16.02 1.39
N ALA A 250 11.05 14.78 1.82
CA ALA A 250 11.27 13.65 0.93
C ALA A 250 10.07 13.38 0.00
N VAL A 251 8.83 13.55 0.49
CA VAL A 251 7.63 13.43 -0.35
C VAL A 251 7.56 14.55 -1.40
N ARG A 252 7.88 15.81 -1.04
CA ARG A 252 7.93 16.91 -2.01
C ARG A 252 9.06 16.75 -3.05
N GLU A 253 10.22 16.26 -2.63
CA GLU A 253 11.33 15.93 -3.53
C GLU A 253 10.95 14.79 -4.50
N LEU A 254 10.27 13.75 -4.00
CA LEU A 254 9.75 12.64 -4.79
C LEU A 254 8.67 13.06 -5.80
N ILE A 255 7.75 13.96 -5.41
CA ILE A 255 6.77 14.56 -6.32
C ILE A 255 7.48 15.34 -7.43
N LYS A 256 8.46 16.18 -7.08
CA LYS A 256 9.28 16.92 -8.06
C LYS A 256 10.05 15.99 -9.00
N GLU A 257 10.64 14.90 -8.50
CA GLU A 257 11.31 13.89 -9.34
C GLU A 257 10.32 13.14 -10.24
N THR A 258 9.09 12.93 -9.78
CA THR A 258 8.00 12.35 -10.59
C THR A 258 7.63 13.26 -11.76
N HIS A 259 7.40 14.56 -11.52
CA HIS A 259 7.16 15.51 -12.61
C HIS A 259 8.38 15.65 -13.55
N ALA A 260 9.60 15.74 -13.02
CA ALA A 260 10.81 15.85 -13.85
C ALA A 260 11.08 14.59 -14.70
N THR A 261 10.71 13.40 -14.21
CA THR A 261 10.73 12.15 -14.98
C THR A 261 9.64 12.17 -16.05
N ALA A 262 8.44 12.63 -15.71
CA ALA A 262 7.32 12.78 -16.64
C ALA A 262 7.62 13.78 -17.78
N ASP A 263 8.29 14.90 -17.50
CA ASP A 263 8.73 15.88 -18.53
C ASP A 263 9.53 15.18 -19.63
N GLN A 264 10.42 14.24 -19.27
CA GLN A 264 11.19 13.44 -20.23
C GLN A 264 10.32 12.38 -20.91
N VAL A 265 9.60 11.55 -20.14
CA VAL A 265 8.81 10.41 -20.65
C VAL A 265 7.69 10.86 -21.59
N PHE A 266 7.08 12.02 -21.33
CA PHE A 266 5.96 12.54 -22.11
C PHE A 266 6.34 13.58 -23.15
N ARG A 267 7.63 13.82 -23.43
CA ARG A 267 8.10 14.75 -24.48
C ARG A 267 7.53 14.48 -25.89
N ALA A 268 7.05 13.25 -26.12
CA ALA A 268 6.38 12.81 -27.34
C ALA A 268 4.93 13.34 -27.47
N VAL A 269 4.39 13.94 -26.40
CA VAL A 269 3.05 14.49 -26.26
C VAL A 269 3.15 15.98 -25.91
N ILE A 270 2.31 16.79 -26.52
CA ILE A 270 2.04 18.16 -26.12
C ILE A 270 0.92 18.07 -25.08
N GLU A 271 1.28 18.23 -23.81
CA GLU A 271 0.37 18.15 -22.68
C GLU A 271 -0.56 19.37 -22.63
N ASP A 272 -1.86 19.14 -22.39
CA ASP A 272 -2.86 20.18 -22.10
C ASP A 272 -3.03 20.40 -20.58
N TRP A 273 -2.19 19.75 -19.76
CA TRP A 273 -2.17 19.87 -18.30
C TRP A 273 -1.36 21.09 -17.86
N GLU A 274 -1.90 21.87 -16.93
CA GLU A 274 -1.22 22.94 -16.21
C GLU A 274 -1.21 22.60 -14.72
N SER A 275 -0.06 22.79 -14.05
CA SER A 275 0.08 22.47 -12.63
C SER A 275 -0.76 23.39 -11.75
N THR A 276 -1.62 22.78 -10.93
CA THR A 276 -2.44 23.50 -9.93
C THR A 276 -1.65 23.91 -8.70
N THR A 277 -0.42 23.41 -8.52
CA THR A 277 0.45 23.63 -7.35
C THR A 277 1.74 24.40 -7.69
N GLY A 278 1.90 24.83 -8.94
CA GLY A 278 2.98 25.71 -9.38
C GLY A 278 4.24 25.00 -9.88
N TYR A 279 4.17 23.71 -10.24
CA TYR A 279 5.26 23.05 -10.95
C TYR A 279 5.42 23.64 -12.37
N ALA A 280 6.57 24.28 -12.62
CA ALA A 280 6.99 24.69 -13.95
C ALA A 280 7.92 23.63 -14.56
N GLY A 281 7.47 22.99 -15.64
CA GLY A 281 8.24 21.96 -16.34
C GLY A 281 9.53 22.50 -16.96
N ALA A 282 10.56 21.66 -16.99
CA ALA A 282 11.81 22.00 -17.66
C ALA A 282 11.69 21.81 -19.17
N SER A 283 12.25 22.73 -19.96
CA SER A 283 12.29 22.58 -21.42
C SER A 283 13.16 21.37 -21.81
N VAL A 284 12.53 20.33 -22.35
CA VAL A 284 13.23 19.11 -22.79
C VAL A 284 13.80 19.29 -24.19
N ASP A 285 15.09 18.95 -24.37
CA ASP A 285 15.69 18.89 -25.71
C ASP A 285 15.18 17.65 -26.46
N VAL A 286 14.35 17.91 -27.46
CA VAL A 286 13.74 16.94 -28.37
C VAL A 286 14.80 16.15 -29.17
N ASN A 287 15.99 16.73 -29.39
CA ASN A 287 17.07 16.12 -30.17
C ASN A 287 18.03 15.27 -29.31
N ALA A 288 17.96 15.39 -27.99
CA ALA A 288 18.78 14.61 -27.08
C ALA A 288 18.23 13.18 -26.89
N GLU A 289 19.10 12.25 -26.51
CA GLU A 289 18.67 10.93 -26.05
C GLU A 289 17.85 11.07 -24.75
N LEU A 290 16.69 10.43 -24.71
CA LEU A 290 15.77 10.43 -23.57
C LEU A 290 16.42 9.76 -22.35
N ARG A 291 16.57 10.52 -21.26
CA ARG A 291 17.34 10.14 -20.08
C ARG A 291 16.92 10.93 -18.83
N GLY A 292 17.23 10.39 -17.66
CA GLY A 292 17.02 11.08 -16.38
C GLY A 292 17.76 10.42 -15.22
N GLY A 293 17.40 10.82 -13.99
CA GLY A 293 18.16 10.47 -12.78
C GLY A 293 19.48 11.24 -12.69
N GLY A 294 20.38 10.82 -11.80
CA GLY A 294 21.66 11.52 -11.63
C GLY A 294 22.76 10.68 -10.97
N THR A 295 23.98 11.22 -11.00
CA THR A 295 25.16 10.64 -10.34
C THR A 295 25.29 11.06 -8.87
N ALA A 296 24.43 11.97 -8.40
CA ALA A 296 24.40 12.44 -7.01
C ALA A 296 24.27 11.28 -6.02
N SER A 297 24.94 11.39 -4.86
CA SER A 297 24.95 10.33 -3.84
C SER A 297 23.54 10.02 -3.31
N GLU A 298 22.71 11.05 -3.18
CA GLU A 298 21.35 10.97 -2.62
C GLU A 298 20.24 10.76 -3.67
N GLY A 299 20.55 10.95 -4.95
CA GLY A 299 19.58 10.79 -6.05
C GLY A 299 19.44 9.34 -6.53
N LEU A 300 18.37 9.07 -7.29
CA LEU A 300 18.17 7.79 -7.96
C LEU A 300 19.15 7.61 -9.15
N PRO A 301 19.49 6.34 -9.50
CA PRO A 301 20.41 6.04 -10.61
C PRO A 301 19.97 6.66 -11.95
N THR A 302 20.94 6.96 -12.80
CA THR A 302 20.72 7.40 -14.18
C THR A 302 20.05 6.31 -15.02
N TRP A 303 19.11 6.70 -15.86
CA TRP A 303 18.41 5.81 -16.80
C TRP A 303 18.36 6.43 -18.20
N SER A 304 18.21 5.59 -19.24
CA SER A 304 18.05 6.03 -20.62
C SER A 304 17.08 5.14 -21.41
N GLY A 305 16.40 5.74 -22.39
CA GLY A 305 15.37 5.09 -23.19
C GLY A 305 13.98 5.06 -22.54
N ILE A 306 12.95 4.98 -23.39
CA ILE A 306 11.54 5.20 -22.98
C ILE A 306 11.03 4.15 -22.00
N PHE A 307 11.40 2.88 -22.17
CA PHE A 307 11.04 1.81 -21.24
C PHE A 307 11.59 2.07 -19.83
N ALA A 308 12.87 2.42 -19.70
CA ALA A 308 13.49 2.73 -18.41
C ALA A 308 12.89 3.99 -17.77
N GLY A 309 12.51 4.99 -18.57
CA GLY A 309 11.78 6.17 -18.09
C GLY A 309 10.40 5.82 -17.53
N ILE A 310 9.66 4.94 -18.18
CA ILE A 310 8.34 4.48 -17.72
C ILE A 310 8.46 3.60 -16.47
N GLU A 311 9.44 2.68 -16.42
CA GLU A 311 9.76 1.89 -15.22
C GLU A 311 10.13 2.81 -14.03
N ARG A 312 10.89 3.88 -14.28
CA ARG A 312 11.22 4.89 -13.27
C ARG A 312 9.96 5.64 -12.81
N LEU A 313 9.12 6.12 -13.73
CA LEU A 313 7.91 6.87 -13.43
C LEU A 313 6.90 6.04 -12.62
N VAL A 314 6.69 4.78 -12.99
CA VAL A 314 5.92 3.80 -12.21
C VAL A 314 6.55 3.61 -10.82
N GLY A 315 7.86 3.36 -10.75
CA GLY A 315 8.56 3.14 -9.49
C GLY A 315 8.51 4.33 -8.52
N LEU A 316 8.44 5.56 -9.01
CA LEU A 316 8.28 6.78 -8.22
C LEU A 316 6.85 6.88 -7.63
N MET A 317 5.81 6.59 -8.41
CA MET A 317 4.42 6.52 -7.92
C MET A 317 4.22 5.39 -6.90
N GLU A 318 4.83 4.22 -7.12
CA GLU A 318 4.85 3.14 -6.14
C GLU A 318 5.53 3.59 -4.84
N MET A 319 6.58 4.41 -4.91
CA MET A 319 7.24 4.99 -3.73
C MET A 319 6.34 5.98 -2.98
N LEU A 320 5.58 6.82 -3.69
CA LEU A 320 4.54 7.68 -3.08
C LEU A 320 3.49 6.85 -2.33
N ALA A 321 3.07 5.72 -2.91
CA ALA A 321 2.14 4.81 -2.26
C ALA A 321 2.73 4.15 -0.99
N VAL A 322 4.02 3.84 -0.94
CA VAL A 322 4.68 3.33 0.29
C VAL A 322 4.74 4.42 1.37
N TYR A 323 5.04 5.68 1.02
CA TYR A 323 4.99 6.79 1.98
C TYR A 323 3.61 6.96 2.66
N LEU A 324 2.53 6.71 1.93
CA LEU A 324 1.16 6.75 2.47
C LEU A 324 0.82 5.55 3.37
N LYS A 325 1.39 4.37 3.08
CA LYS A 325 1.12 3.12 3.81
C LYS A 325 1.86 3.03 5.15
N GLU A 326 3.10 3.49 5.21
CA GLU A 326 3.90 3.40 6.44
C GLU A 326 3.39 4.34 7.55
N GLU A 327 3.62 3.95 8.80
CA GLU A 327 3.27 4.73 9.97
C GLU A 327 4.37 5.74 10.34
N THR A 328 3.97 6.93 10.74
CA THR A 328 4.85 7.97 11.29
C THR A 328 4.71 8.05 12.80
N SER A 329 5.78 8.41 13.50
CA SER A 329 5.78 8.55 14.97
C SER A 329 5.03 9.79 15.49
N ALA A 330 4.70 10.71 14.59
CA ALA A 330 3.94 11.93 14.85
C ALA A 330 3.01 12.26 13.66
N PRO A 331 1.95 13.05 13.86
CA PRO A 331 1.12 13.56 12.76
C PRO A 331 1.95 14.33 11.73
N ILE A 332 1.60 14.18 10.46
CA ILE A 332 2.27 14.79 9.31
C ILE A 332 1.25 15.55 8.45
N ALA A 333 1.68 16.68 7.88
CA ALA A 333 0.89 17.41 6.89
C ALA A 333 1.04 16.75 5.52
N LEU A 334 0.02 16.03 5.06
CA LEU A 334 0.02 15.38 3.75
C LEU A 334 -0.18 16.42 2.63
N PRO A 335 0.77 16.58 1.68
CA PRO A 335 0.58 17.43 0.50
C PRO A 335 -0.37 16.79 -0.52
N LEU A 336 -1.65 16.64 -0.16
CA LEU A 336 -2.64 15.94 -0.99
C LEU A 336 -2.87 16.63 -2.34
N ALA A 337 -2.84 17.96 -2.38
CA ALA A 337 -2.96 18.73 -3.63
C ALA A 337 -1.82 18.38 -4.61
N ASP A 338 -0.58 18.40 -4.15
CA ASP A 338 0.60 18.07 -4.96
C ASP A 338 0.54 16.64 -5.51
N ILE A 339 0.08 15.67 -4.71
CA ILE A 339 -0.10 14.27 -5.14
C ILE A 339 -1.25 14.15 -6.15
N MET A 340 -2.35 14.88 -5.96
CA MET A 340 -3.45 14.91 -6.93
C MET A 340 -3.04 15.60 -8.25
N ASP A 341 -2.13 16.57 -8.21
CA ASP A 341 -1.58 17.25 -9.39
C ASP A 341 -0.74 16.29 -10.25
N VAL A 342 0.12 15.47 -9.62
CA VAL A 342 0.80 14.32 -10.26
C VAL A 342 -0.22 13.38 -10.89
N LEU A 343 -1.22 12.93 -10.12
CA LEU A 343 -2.22 11.97 -10.58
C LEU A 343 -3.03 12.51 -11.76
N ASN A 344 -3.45 13.77 -11.72
CA ASN A 344 -4.13 14.44 -12.82
C ASN A 344 -3.26 14.43 -14.08
N ARG A 345 -1.97 14.77 -13.99
CA ARG A 345 -1.04 14.73 -15.12
C ARG A 345 -0.89 13.31 -15.71
N MET A 346 -0.65 12.31 -14.85
CA MET A 346 -0.45 10.92 -15.31
C MET A 346 -1.69 10.34 -15.98
N LEU A 347 -2.88 10.74 -15.50
CA LEU A 347 -4.17 10.27 -16.00
C LEU A 347 -4.75 11.15 -17.12
N SER A 348 -4.20 12.33 -17.42
CA SER A 348 -4.67 13.21 -18.51
C SER A 348 -4.07 12.90 -19.89
N ILE A 349 -3.08 12.01 -19.97
CA ILE A 349 -2.46 11.63 -21.24
C ILE A 349 -3.22 10.44 -21.82
N ALA A 350 -3.73 10.59 -23.04
CA ALA A 350 -4.38 9.51 -23.78
C ALA A 350 -3.97 9.51 -25.25
N ILE A 351 -3.20 8.50 -25.64
CA ILE A 351 -2.85 8.22 -27.03
C ILE A 351 -3.85 7.17 -27.55
N PRO A 352 -4.71 7.49 -28.53
CA PRO A 352 -5.64 6.52 -29.09
C PRO A 352 -4.89 5.45 -29.89
N ALA A 353 -5.30 4.19 -29.74
CA ALA A 353 -4.87 3.13 -30.65
C ALA A 353 -5.25 3.50 -32.10
N SER A 354 -4.31 3.33 -33.03
CA SER A 354 -4.44 3.77 -34.42
C SER A 354 -5.73 3.23 -35.08
N GLY A 355 -6.69 4.12 -35.31
CA GLY A 355 -7.99 3.79 -35.92
C GLY A 355 -9.23 4.24 -35.14
N SER A 356 -9.12 4.58 -33.85
CA SER A 356 -10.27 5.11 -33.08
C SER A 356 -10.42 6.62 -33.26
N GLY A 357 -11.29 7.05 -34.18
CA GLY A 357 -11.60 8.46 -34.48
C GLY A 357 -12.38 9.23 -33.40
N THR A 358 -12.13 8.98 -32.13
CA THR A 358 -12.80 9.63 -30.98
C THR A 358 -12.03 10.88 -30.56
N GLY A 359 -12.62 12.06 -30.81
CA GLY A 359 -11.96 13.38 -30.84
C GLY A 359 -11.55 14.01 -29.51
N ALA A 360 -10.80 13.29 -28.67
CA ALA A 360 -10.10 13.81 -27.49
C ALA A 360 -8.75 13.09 -27.31
N SER A 361 -7.94 13.09 -28.38
CA SER A 361 -6.59 12.52 -28.39
C SER A 361 -5.59 13.53 -27.84
N ALA A 362 -4.60 13.06 -27.08
CA ALA A 362 -3.39 13.81 -26.81
C ALA A 362 -2.75 14.29 -28.13
N ARG A 363 -2.26 15.53 -28.14
CA ARG A 363 -1.59 16.13 -29.30
C ARG A 363 -0.16 15.61 -29.36
N LEU A 364 0.25 14.99 -30.47
CA LEU A 364 1.59 14.38 -30.58
C LEU A 364 2.64 15.41 -31.02
N HIS A 365 3.83 15.36 -30.43
CA HIS A 365 4.92 16.26 -30.80
C HIS A 365 5.50 15.88 -32.18
N PRO A 366 5.53 16.80 -33.17
CA PRO A 366 5.89 16.46 -34.55
C PRO A 366 7.39 16.18 -34.74
N GLY A 367 8.24 16.68 -33.83
CA GLY A 367 9.69 16.47 -33.86
C GLY A 367 10.17 15.19 -33.17
N ILE A 368 9.27 14.38 -32.59
CA ILE A 368 9.62 13.09 -31.98
C ILE A 368 9.30 11.97 -32.98
N ASP A 369 10.17 10.96 -33.02
CA ASP A 369 10.03 9.84 -33.94
C ASP A 369 8.73 9.05 -33.71
N ARG A 370 8.30 8.31 -34.74
CA ARG A 370 7.11 7.46 -34.63
C ARG A 370 7.32 6.32 -33.64
N ASP A 371 8.49 5.69 -33.64
CA ASP A 371 8.71 4.50 -32.81
C ASP A 371 8.65 4.85 -31.31
N GLU A 372 9.19 6.01 -30.91
CA GLU A 372 9.08 6.50 -29.52
C GLU A 372 7.62 6.77 -29.11
N ARG A 373 6.80 7.34 -30.01
CA ARG A 373 5.36 7.58 -29.78
C ARG A 373 4.56 6.29 -29.68
N ASP A 374 4.82 5.34 -30.57
CA ASP A 374 4.12 4.04 -30.59
C ASP A 374 4.51 3.20 -29.35
N ILE A 375 5.76 3.26 -28.88
CA ILE A 375 6.21 2.62 -27.62
C ILE A 375 5.56 3.28 -26.39
N LEU A 376 5.51 4.62 -26.32
CA LEU A 376 4.81 5.33 -25.25
C LEU A 376 3.34 4.91 -25.19
N GLY A 377 2.65 4.90 -26.34
CA GLY A 377 1.26 4.47 -26.45
C GLY A 377 1.02 3.04 -25.95
N ALA A 378 1.91 2.09 -26.29
CA ALA A 378 1.84 0.71 -25.82
C ALA A 378 2.11 0.55 -24.31
N SER A 379 2.83 1.49 -23.69
CA SER A 379 3.32 1.40 -22.31
C SER A 379 2.51 2.22 -21.30
N LEU A 380 1.72 3.20 -21.77
CA LEU A 380 0.81 4.03 -20.95
C LEU A 380 -0.11 3.25 -19.98
N PRO A 381 -0.64 2.05 -20.30
CA PRO A 381 -1.44 1.28 -19.34
C PRO A 381 -0.73 1.00 -18.02
N GLN A 382 0.59 0.81 -18.02
CA GLN A 382 1.38 0.60 -16.79
C GLN A 382 1.42 1.87 -15.92
N VAL A 383 1.50 3.04 -16.55
CA VAL A 383 1.44 4.35 -15.87
C VAL A 383 0.05 4.55 -15.25
N TYR A 384 -1.03 4.23 -15.99
CA TYR A 384 -2.39 4.31 -15.47
C TYR A 384 -2.61 3.36 -14.28
N VAL A 385 -2.13 2.10 -14.38
CA VAL A 385 -2.18 1.13 -13.29
C VAL A 385 -1.50 1.68 -12.03
N ALA A 386 -0.27 2.17 -12.13
CA ALA A 386 0.46 2.74 -11.00
C ALA A 386 -0.23 3.98 -10.39
N ALA A 387 -0.77 4.86 -11.22
CA ALA A 387 -1.55 6.01 -10.78
C ALA A 387 -2.86 5.59 -10.06
N LEU A 388 -3.58 4.59 -10.58
CA LEU A 388 -4.78 4.06 -9.93
C LEU A 388 -4.46 3.30 -8.63
N GLN A 389 -3.35 2.56 -8.56
CA GLN A 389 -2.88 1.96 -7.31
C GLN A 389 -2.58 3.04 -6.24
N LEU A 390 -2.03 4.19 -6.64
CA LEU A 390 -1.84 5.34 -5.76
C LEU A 390 -3.18 5.96 -5.31
N VAL A 391 -4.16 6.13 -6.21
CA VAL A 391 -5.54 6.55 -5.85
C VAL A 391 -6.19 5.57 -4.86
N SER A 392 -6.12 4.26 -5.12
CA SER A 392 -6.63 3.21 -4.23
C SER A 392 -5.95 3.26 -2.85
N THR A 393 -4.64 3.53 -2.82
CA THR A 393 -3.87 3.71 -1.57
C THR A 393 -4.30 4.96 -0.80
N ILE A 394 -4.50 6.11 -1.48
CA ILE A 394 -5.02 7.34 -0.87
C ILE A 394 -6.42 7.09 -0.28
N ALA A 395 -7.32 6.46 -1.04
CA ALA A 395 -8.68 6.20 -0.61
C ALA A 395 -8.74 5.27 0.63
N LYS A 396 -7.93 4.21 0.63
CA LYS A 396 -7.79 3.29 1.79
C LYS A 396 -7.15 3.97 3.01
N ARG A 397 -6.24 4.93 2.82
CA ARG A 397 -5.54 5.61 3.92
C ARG A 397 -6.34 6.78 4.52
N LEU A 398 -7.13 7.47 3.72
CA LEU A 398 -7.94 8.62 4.15
C LEU A 398 -9.35 8.22 4.62
N GLU A 399 -9.82 7.02 4.24
CA GLU A 399 -11.16 6.51 4.54
C GLU A 399 -12.24 7.57 4.24
N GLY A 400 -13.09 7.94 5.19
CA GLY A 400 -14.14 8.96 5.01
C GLY A 400 -13.61 10.35 4.57
N SER A 401 -12.34 10.67 4.82
CA SER A 401 -11.73 11.93 4.36
C SER A 401 -11.46 11.94 2.85
N PHE A 402 -11.46 10.78 2.18
CA PHE A 402 -11.34 10.65 0.72
C PHE A 402 -12.48 11.36 -0.03
N LEU A 403 -13.64 11.56 0.61
CA LEU A 403 -14.79 12.28 0.06
C LEU A 403 -14.41 13.62 -0.60
N SER A 404 -13.42 14.33 -0.03
CA SER A 404 -12.91 15.61 -0.53
C SER A 404 -12.30 15.56 -1.94
N VAL A 405 -11.73 14.42 -2.35
CA VAL A 405 -11.08 14.22 -3.66
C VAL A 405 -11.76 13.16 -4.52
N ALA A 406 -12.72 12.42 -3.97
CA ALA A 406 -13.41 11.30 -4.63
C ALA A 406 -14.08 11.68 -5.95
N GLN A 407 -14.62 12.91 -6.09
CA GLN A 407 -15.24 13.36 -7.34
C GLN A 407 -14.19 13.58 -8.43
N ALA A 408 -13.07 14.24 -8.11
CA ALA A 408 -11.99 14.45 -9.07
C ALA A 408 -11.38 13.11 -9.51
N ALA A 409 -11.14 12.19 -8.56
CA ALA A 409 -10.67 10.84 -8.86
C ALA A 409 -11.65 10.06 -9.76
N PHE A 410 -12.95 10.22 -9.58
CA PHE A 410 -13.97 9.60 -10.42
C PHE A 410 -14.02 10.17 -11.83
N ASP A 411 -14.07 11.50 -11.97
CA ASP A 411 -14.13 12.15 -13.28
C ASP A 411 -12.87 11.84 -14.12
N GLN A 412 -11.69 11.75 -13.49
CA GLN A 412 -10.44 11.30 -14.13
C GLN A 412 -10.48 9.80 -14.49
N LEU A 413 -10.86 8.93 -13.55
CA LEU A 413 -10.94 7.48 -13.77
C LEU A 413 -11.83 7.15 -14.98
N VAL A 414 -13.01 7.77 -15.06
CA VAL A 414 -13.98 7.47 -16.11
C VAL A 414 -13.53 8.06 -17.47
N TRP A 415 -12.77 9.16 -17.48
CA TRP A 415 -12.13 9.69 -18.68
C TRP A 415 -11.06 8.73 -19.22
N VAL A 416 -10.12 8.30 -18.38
CA VAL A 416 -8.99 7.44 -18.80
C VAL A 416 -9.45 6.01 -19.12
N PHE A 417 -10.59 5.57 -18.57
CA PHE A 417 -11.11 4.20 -18.70
C PHE A 417 -11.18 3.72 -20.15
N GLN A 418 -11.61 4.55 -21.10
CA GLN A 418 -11.78 4.13 -22.49
C GLN A 418 -10.47 3.75 -23.19
N PHE A 419 -9.33 4.25 -22.69
CA PHE A 419 -7.98 3.98 -23.19
C PHE A 419 -7.33 2.82 -22.43
N GLY A 420 -7.47 2.78 -21.09
CA GLY A 420 -6.90 1.72 -20.25
C GLY A 420 -7.63 0.36 -20.31
N LYS A 421 -8.93 0.33 -20.66
CA LYS A 421 -9.81 -0.87 -20.59
C LYS A 421 -9.26 -2.17 -21.21
N HIS A 422 -8.31 -2.10 -22.13
CA HIS A 422 -7.74 -3.29 -22.77
C HIS A 422 -6.87 -4.09 -21.81
N ASP A 423 -6.18 -3.42 -20.88
CA ASP A 423 -5.40 -4.07 -19.84
C ASP A 423 -6.27 -4.65 -18.72
N GLN A 424 -5.90 -5.83 -18.22
CA GLN A 424 -6.68 -6.56 -17.22
C GLN A 424 -6.49 -5.95 -15.82
N GLU A 425 -5.26 -5.61 -15.43
CA GLU A 425 -4.97 -5.05 -14.10
C GLU A 425 -5.62 -3.66 -13.93
N PHE A 426 -5.56 -2.84 -14.98
CA PHE A 426 -6.27 -1.57 -15.06
C PHE A 426 -7.77 -1.73 -14.78
N ARG A 427 -8.45 -2.71 -15.40
CA ARG A 427 -9.88 -2.94 -15.16
C ARG A 427 -10.16 -3.37 -13.71
N ALA A 428 -9.32 -4.20 -13.11
CA ALA A 428 -9.49 -4.62 -11.71
C ALA A 428 -9.44 -3.41 -10.76
N LEU A 429 -8.44 -2.54 -10.92
CA LEU A 429 -8.26 -1.33 -10.12
C LEU A 429 -9.37 -0.31 -10.38
N ALA A 430 -9.78 -0.13 -11.64
CA ALA A 430 -10.90 0.74 -11.99
C ALA A 430 -12.20 0.31 -11.31
N TYR A 431 -12.48 -1.00 -11.24
CA TYR A 431 -13.67 -1.51 -10.55
C TYR A 431 -13.58 -1.33 -9.04
N GLU A 432 -12.41 -1.57 -8.43
CA GLU A 432 -12.18 -1.31 -7.00
C GLU A 432 -12.40 0.16 -6.64
N ILE A 433 -11.79 1.09 -7.39
CA ILE A 433 -11.90 2.52 -7.12
C ILE A 433 -13.33 3.01 -7.39
N THR A 434 -14.00 2.50 -8.43
CA THR A 434 -15.41 2.81 -8.67
C THR A 434 -16.28 2.36 -7.49
N ALA A 435 -16.06 1.16 -6.94
CA ALA A 435 -16.77 0.69 -5.75
C ALA A 435 -16.56 1.63 -4.55
N ILE A 436 -15.30 2.02 -4.28
CA ILE A 436 -14.96 2.96 -3.20
C ILE A 436 -15.63 4.32 -3.40
N VAL A 437 -15.60 4.88 -4.61
CA VAL A 437 -16.26 6.15 -4.95
C VAL A 437 -17.77 6.06 -4.75
N LEU A 438 -18.42 4.99 -5.24
CA LEU A 438 -19.88 4.84 -5.15
C LEU A 438 -20.36 4.80 -3.70
N MET A 439 -19.59 4.19 -2.79
CA MET A 439 -19.90 4.19 -1.35
C MET A 439 -19.84 5.60 -0.71
N HIS A 440 -19.02 6.51 -1.25
CA HIS A 440 -18.86 7.88 -0.73
C HIS A 440 -19.77 8.91 -1.41
N LEU A 441 -19.91 8.84 -2.74
CA LEU A 441 -20.54 9.88 -3.57
C LEU A 441 -21.75 9.41 -4.37
N GLY A 442 -22.02 8.11 -4.48
CA GLY A 442 -22.94 7.54 -5.48
C GLY A 442 -24.27 8.30 -5.63
N GLN A 443 -24.99 8.51 -4.52
CA GLN A 443 -26.31 9.15 -4.53
C GLN A 443 -26.27 10.66 -4.85
N SER A 444 -25.10 11.30 -4.79
CA SER A 444 -24.89 12.70 -5.15
C SER A 444 -24.51 12.91 -6.63
N LEU A 445 -24.22 11.83 -7.38
CA LEU A 445 -23.78 11.93 -8.76
C LEU A 445 -24.85 12.54 -9.67
N THR A 446 -24.44 13.50 -10.48
CA THR A 446 -25.30 14.15 -11.47
C THR A 446 -25.58 13.24 -12.67
N ARG A 447 -26.69 13.48 -13.39
CA ARG A 447 -27.04 12.70 -14.59
C ARG A 447 -25.91 12.59 -15.63
N PRO A 448 -25.11 13.65 -15.94
CA PRO A 448 -23.94 13.52 -16.80
C PRO A 448 -22.87 12.56 -16.24
N GLN A 449 -22.57 12.63 -14.94
CA GLN A 449 -21.57 11.76 -14.30
C GLN A 449 -22.00 10.28 -14.31
N VAL A 450 -23.28 9.99 -14.06
CA VAL A 450 -23.85 8.64 -14.23
C VAL A 450 -23.73 8.17 -15.68
N GLY A 451 -24.00 9.04 -16.65
CA GLY A 451 -23.85 8.74 -18.07
C GLY A 451 -22.41 8.40 -18.48
N LYS A 452 -21.41 9.13 -17.96
CA LYS A 452 -19.98 8.79 -18.17
C LYS A 452 -19.66 7.38 -17.65
N CYS A 453 -20.20 7.01 -16.49
CA CYS A 453 -19.96 5.71 -15.83
C CYS A 453 -20.38 4.48 -16.67
N TYR A 454 -21.23 4.66 -17.69
CA TYR A 454 -21.70 3.57 -18.55
C TYR A 454 -20.58 2.77 -19.22
N HIS A 455 -19.41 3.35 -19.48
CA HIS A 455 -18.26 2.60 -20.02
C HIS A 455 -17.71 1.59 -19.01
N VAL A 456 -17.57 2.00 -17.74
CA VAL A 456 -17.13 1.13 -16.64
C VAL A 456 -18.16 0.02 -16.40
N LEU A 457 -19.45 0.39 -16.31
CA LEU A 457 -20.56 -0.53 -16.07
C LEU A 457 -20.69 -1.59 -17.18
N ARG A 458 -20.65 -1.19 -18.45
CA ARG A 458 -20.71 -2.14 -19.59
C ARG A 458 -19.50 -3.07 -19.62
N SER A 459 -18.31 -2.55 -19.29
CA SER A 459 -17.10 -3.37 -19.20
C SER A 459 -17.18 -4.38 -18.05
N CYS A 460 -17.66 -3.95 -16.88
CA CYS A 460 -17.91 -4.82 -15.73
C CYS A 460 -18.89 -5.95 -16.09
N CYS A 461 -19.97 -5.63 -16.80
CA CYS A 461 -20.91 -6.65 -17.29
C CYS A 461 -20.23 -7.65 -18.25
N LYS A 462 -19.41 -7.16 -19.19
CA LYS A 462 -18.71 -7.99 -20.17
C LYS A 462 -17.63 -8.90 -19.54
N ASP A 463 -16.88 -8.41 -18.56
CA ASP A 463 -15.89 -9.24 -17.84
C ASP A 463 -16.56 -10.37 -17.04
N LEU A 464 -17.83 -10.20 -16.63
CA LEU A 464 -18.62 -11.23 -15.97
C LEU A 464 -19.30 -12.18 -16.97
N GLU A 465 -19.71 -11.73 -18.16
CA GLU A 465 -20.29 -12.61 -19.21
C GLU A 465 -19.40 -13.82 -19.56
N VAL A 466 -18.08 -13.71 -19.38
CA VAL A 466 -17.10 -14.80 -19.60
C VAL A 466 -17.30 -15.99 -18.63
N LEU A 467 -17.89 -15.78 -17.45
CA LEU A 467 -18.21 -16.86 -16.50
C LEU A 467 -19.44 -17.68 -16.90
N SER A 468 -20.26 -17.21 -17.85
CA SER A 468 -21.53 -17.86 -18.21
C SER A 468 -21.31 -19.06 -19.13
N PRO A 469 -21.49 -20.33 -18.67
CA PRO A 469 -21.24 -21.52 -19.49
C PRO A 469 -22.23 -21.69 -20.66
N SER A 470 -23.26 -20.84 -20.76
CA SER A 470 -24.32 -20.95 -21.77
C SER A 470 -23.88 -20.54 -23.18
N LEU A 471 -22.87 -19.68 -23.34
CA LEU A 471 -22.43 -19.20 -24.66
C LEU A 471 -21.74 -20.29 -25.52
N VAL A 472 -21.39 -21.44 -24.93
CA VAL A 472 -20.92 -22.62 -25.68
C VAL A 472 -22.08 -23.29 -26.46
N ASN A 473 -23.33 -23.11 -26.01
CA ASN A 473 -24.51 -23.75 -26.63
C ASN A 473 -25.19 -22.88 -27.70
N ASP A 474 -25.05 -21.56 -27.67
CA ASP A 474 -25.70 -20.67 -28.65
C ASP A 474 -25.07 -20.71 -30.05
N ALA A 475 -23.90 -21.33 -30.20
CA ALA A 475 -23.37 -21.71 -31.51
C ALA A 475 -24.22 -22.81 -32.22
N ALA A 476 -25.05 -23.55 -31.48
CA ALA A 476 -25.89 -24.61 -32.03
C ALA A 476 -27.33 -24.17 -32.38
N SER A 477 -27.82 -23.04 -31.86
CA SER A 477 -29.22 -22.62 -32.00
C SER A 477 -29.54 -21.86 -33.30
N LEU A 478 -28.53 -21.38 -34.02
CA LEU A 478 -28.69 -20.67 -35.32
C LEU A 478 -29.04 -21.59 -36.51
N TYR A 479 -29.16 -22.90 -36.32
CA TYR A 479 -29.30 -23.88 -37.42
C TYR A 479 -30.70 -24.04 -38.02
N GLN A 480 -31.72 -23.28 -37.60
CA GLN A 480 -33.10 -23.42 -38.11
C GLN A 480 -33.82 -22.09 -38.42
N LYS A 481 -33.23 -21.21 -39.23
CA LYS A 481 -33.98 -20.40 -40.24
C LYS A 481 -33.07 -19.58 -41.17
N SER A 482 -32.82 -20.11 -42.36
CA SER A 482 -32.97 -19.36 -43.63
C SER A 482 -32.68 -20.28 -44.81
N GLN A 483 -33.46 -20.14 -45.89
CA GLN A 483 -33.18 -20.79 -47.16
C GLN A 483 -32.38 -19.85 -48.07
N THR A 484 -31.72 -20.46 -49.05
CA THR A 484 -31.04 -19.88 -50.23
C THR A 484 -29.56 -19.49 -50.05
N PRO A 485 -28.70 -19.73 -51.06
CA PRO A 485 -27.26 -19.81 -50.83
C PRO A 485 -26.47 -18.68 -51.48
N LYS A 486 -25.33 -18.30 -50.86
CA LYS A 486 -24.17 -17.69 -51.55
C LYS A 486 -22.89 -17.93 -50.77
N THR A 487 -22.05 -18.81 -51.34
CA THR A 487 -20.59 -18.91 -51.21
C THR A 487 -19.90 -18.12 -50.09
N HIS A 488 -19.44 -18.82 -49.05
CA HIS A 488 -18.34 -18.36 -48.19
C HIS A 488 -17.32 -19.48 -47.96
N ASN A 489 -16.05 -19.09 -47.86
CA ASN A 489 -14.89 -19.98 -47.78
C ASN A 489 -14.88 -20.78 -46.47
N ALA A 490 -14.61 -22.09 -46.56
CA ALA A 490 -14.54 -22.97 -45.39
C ALA A 490 -13.37 -22.63 -44.44
N ASP A 491 -12.27 -22.09 -44.94
CA ASP A 491 -11.08 -21.79 -44.15
C ASP A 491 -11.29 -20.72 -43.08
N THR A 492 -12.16 -19.73 -43.33
CA THR A 492 -12.51 -18.70 -42.34
C THR A 492 -13.36 -19.26 -41.18
N PHE A 493 -13.96 -20.43 -41.36
CA PHE A 493 -14.73 -21.12 -40.33
C PHE A 493 -13.83 -21.98 -39.43
N LEU A 494 -12.79 -22.61 -40.00
CA LEU A 494 -11.84 -23.43 -39.23
C LEU A 494 -10.94 -22.57 -38.32
N GLN A 495 -10.51 -21.38 -38.77
CA GLN A 495 -9.74 -20.46 -37.92
C GLN A 495 -10.51 -20.04 -36.66
N ARG A 496 -11.83 -19.80 -36.77
CA ARG A 496 -12.67 -19.42 -35.62
C ARG A 496 -12.84 -20.54 -34.59
N ILE A 497 -12.68 -21.81 -34.98
CA ILE A 497 -12.73 -22.96 -34.06
C ILE A 497 -11.38 -23.15 -33.35
N GLN A 498 -10.28 -22.67 -33.93
CA GLN A 498 -8.93 -22.87 -33.41
C GLN A 498 -8.51 -21.86 -32.32
N GLU A 499 -9.28 -20.78 -32.13
CA GLU A 499 -9.10 -19.78 -31.06
C GLU A 499 -9.87 -20.08 -29.77
N VAL A 500 -10.27 -21.35 -29.54
CA VAL A 500 -10.78 -21.80 -28.24
C VAL A 500 -9.68 -22.57 -27.50
N PRO A 501 -9.01 -21.97 -26.48
CA PRO A 501 -8.20 -22.72 -25.54
C PRO A 501 -9.09 -23.69 -24.74
N GLN A 502 -9.21 -24.92 -25.23
CA GLN A 502 -9.84 -25.99 -24.48
C GLN A 502 -8.96 -26.34 -23.27
N GLY A 503 -9.38 -25.89 -22.08
CA GLY A 503 -8.81 -26.34 -20.81
C GLY A 503 -8.19 -25.26 -19.93
N LEU A 504 -9.00 -24.30 -19.48
CA LEU A 504 -8.77 -23.67 -18.18
C LEU A 504 -10.07 -23.69 -17.37
N THR A 505 -10.00 -24.33 -16.21
CA THR A 505 -10.94 -24.14 -15.09
C THR A 505 -11.15 -22.64 -14.87
N ALA A 506 -12.38 -22.20 -14.58
CA ALA A 506 -12.69 -20.79 -14.34
C ALA A 506 -11.72 -20.22 -13.29
N LEU A 507 -10.75 -19.44 -13.78
CA LEU A 507 -9.74 -18.82 -12.94
C LEU A 507 -10.39 -17.57 -12.35
N ASP A 508 -10.58 -17.56 -11.03
CA ASP A 508 -11.08 -16.40 -10.31
C ASP A 508 -10.05 -15.27 -10.42
N THR A 509 -10.21 -14.41 -11.43
CA THR A 509 -9.29 -13.30 -11.67
C THR A 509 -9.71 -12.10 -10.82
N ALA A 510 -8.75 -11.29 -10.38
CA ALA A 510 -9.04 -10.08 -9.60
C ALA A 510 -10.04 -9.14 -10.30
N VAL A 511 -10.07 -9.11 -11.64
CA VAL A 511 -11.10 -8.38 -12.41
C VAL A 511 -12.49 -8.94 -12.16
N THR A 512 -12.64 -10.25 -12.24
CA THR A 512 -13.89 -10.98 -12.05
C THR A 512 -14.41 -10.77 -10.62
N GLN A 513 -13.54 -10.93 -9.62
CA GLN A 513 -13.87 -10.69 -8.21
C GLN A 513 -14.30 -9.24 -7.96
N ASN A 514 -13.56 -8.26 -8.48
CA ASN A 514 -13.89 -6.84 -8.31
C ASN A 514 -15.16 -6.45 -9.08
N ALA A 515 -15.39 -7.03 -10.26
CA ALA A 515 -16.62 -6.84 -11.03
C ALA A 515 -17.85 -7.42 -10.30
N CYS A 516 -17.74 -8.64 -9.74
CA CYS A 516 -18.79 -9.25 -8.90
C CYS A 516 -19.12 -8.39 -7.67
N THR A 517 -18.11 -7.76 -7.07
CA THR A 517 -18.25 -6.88 -5.90
C THR A 517 -18.84 -5.51 -6.27
N LEU A 518 -18.56 -5.00 -7.47
CA LEU A 518 -19.08 -3.73 -7.99
C LEU A 518 -20.55 -3.83 -8.45
N LEU A 519 -20.96 -4.98 -8.99
CA LEU A 519 -22.28 -5.17 -9.61
C LEU A 519 -23.48 -4.78 -8.71
N PRO A 520 -23.53 -5.14 -7.40
CA PRO A 520 -24.61 -4.70 -6.51
C PRO A 520 -24.63 -3.19 -6.27
N LEU A 521 -23.47 -2.53 -6.27
CA LEU A 521 -23.33 -1.11 -5.96
C LEU A 521 -23.94 -0.22 -7.05
N PHE A 522 -24.00 -0.69 -8.29
CA PHE A 522 -24.75 -0.01 -9.36
C PHE A 522 -26.26 0.05 -9.09
N PHE A 523 -26.82 -0.86 -8.28
CA PHE A 523 -28.23 -0.83 -7.90
C PHE A 523 -28.49 -0.04 -6.62
N SER A 524 -27.61 -0.15 -5.61
CA SER A 524 -27.82 0.48 -4.29
C SER A 524 -27.26 1.90 -4.15
N HIS A 525 -26.17 2.25 -4.85
CA HIS A 525 -25.49 3.53 -4.68
C HIS A 525 -25.67 4.52 -5.84
N LEU A 526 -26.01 4.08 -7.05
CA LEU A 526 -26.32 5.02 -8.14
C LEU A 526 -27.76 5.55 -8.05
N PRO A 527 -28.02 6.81 -8.45
CA PRO A 527 -29.38 7.35 -8.53
C PRO A 527 -30.13 6.69 -9.70
N GLN A 528 -31.03 5.75 -9.39
CA GLN A 528 -31.69 4.90 -10.40
C GLN A 528 -32.49 5.70 -11.44
N GLN A 529 -32.97 6.89 -11.08
CA GLN A 529 -33.63 7.85 -11.97
C GLN A 529 -32.78 8.36 -13.15
N TYR A 530 -31.44 8.22 -13.08
CA TYR A 530 -30.51 8.67 -14.11
C TYR A 530 -29.97 7.54 -14.98
N ILE A 531 -30.25 6.27 -14.64
CA ILE A 531 -29.84 5.11 -15.41
C ILE A 531 -30.87 4.85 -16.52
N ASP A 532 -30.42 4.63 -17.75
CA ASP A 532 -31.30 4.28 -18.85
C ASP A 532 -31.72 2.80 -18.78
N ILE A 533 -32.96 2.49 -19.15
CA ILE A 533 -33.55 1.14 -19.03
C ILE A 533 -32.74 0.04 -19.75
N SER A 534 -32.09 0.38 -20.88
CA SER A 534 -31.19 -0.52 -21.60
C SER A 534 -29.96 -0.91 -20.76
N VAL A 535 -29.38 0.05 -20.03
CA VAL A 535 -28.26 -0.18 -19.12
C VAL A 535 -28.72 -0.95 -17.88
N ARG A 536 -29.84 -0.55 -17.25
CA ARG A 536 -30.43 -1.28 -16.10
C ARG A 536 -30.69 -2.75 -16.44
N SER A 537 -31.33 -3.02 -17.58
CA SER A 537 -31.62 -4.39 -18.04
C SER A 537 -30.38 -5.23 -18.39
N LEU A 538 -29.28 -4.60 -18.80
CA LEU A 538 -28.00 -5.27 -18.96
C LEU A 538 -27.47 -5.76 -17.61
N VAL A 539 -27.38 -4.87 -16.61
CA VAL A 539 -26.87 -5.23 -15.27
C VAL A 539 -27.73 -6.32 -14.62
N GLU A 540 -29.06 -6.25 -14.75
CA GLU A 540 -29.96 -7.29 -14.24
C GLU A 540 -29.78 -8.64 -14.94
N ARG A 541 -29.63 -8.64 -16.27
CA ARG A 541 -29.31 -9.86 -17.02
C ARG A 541 -27.97 -10.44 -16.56
N THR A 542 -26.93 -9.62 -16.43
CA THR A 542 -25.62 -10.03 -15.92
C THR A 542 -25.72 -10.60 -14.50
N ALA A 543 -26.50 -10.00 -13.60
CA ALA A 543 -26.68 -10.50 -12.24
C ALA A 543 -27.35 -11.89 -12.21
N ILE A 544 -28.37 -12.11 -13.05
CA ILE A 544 -29.05 -13.40 -13.20
C ILE A 544 -28.12 -14.46 -13.81
N LEU A 545 -27.42 -14.13 -14.91
CA LEU A 545 -26.55 -15.09 -15.62
C LEU A 545 -25.32 -15.51 -14.81
N ASN A 546 -24.84 -14.65 -13.91
CA ASN A 546 -23.69 -14.92 -13.05
C ASN A 546 -24.06 -15.40 -11.65
N HIS A 547 -25.34 -15.71 -11.41
CA HIS A 547 -25.81 -16.24 -10.12
C HIS A 547 -25.40 -15.33 -8.93
N ASN A 548 -25.40 -14.00 -9.14
CA ASN A 548 -24.93 -13.03 -8.15
C ASN A 548 -26.09 -12.60 -7.22
N LYS A 549 -26.24 -13.34 -6.11
CA LYS A 549 -27.28 -13.12 -5.09
C LYS A 549 -27.39 -11.66 -4.65
N ASP A 550 -26.28 -11.02 -4.31
CA ASP A 550 -26.28 -9.69 -3.71
C ASP A 550 -26.67 -8.62 -4.72
N ALA A 551 -26.27 -8.77 -5.99
CA ALA A 551 -26.71 -7.90 -7.08
C ALA A 551 -28.20 -8.10 -7.40
N MET A 552 -28.68 -9.34 -7.41
CA MET A 552 -30.10 -9.64 -7.62
C MET A 552 -30.97 -9.08 -6.49
N LEU A 553 -30.52 -9.22 -5.23
CA LEU A 553 -31.18 -8.64 -4.06
C LEU A 553 -31.18 -7.10 -4.12
N ALA A 554 -30.04 -6.48 -4.42
CA ALA A 554 -29.93 -5.03 -4.54
C ALA A 554 -30.82 -4.45 -5.65
N SER A 555 -30.98 -5.15 -6.78
CA SER A 555 -31.92 -4.81 -7.85
C SER A 555 -33.38 -4.84 -7.37
N VAL A 556 -33.79 -5.89 -6.65
CA VAL A 556 -35.16 -6.02 -6.11
C VAL A 556 -35.48 -4.95 -5.07
N LEU A 557 -34.51 -4.60 -4.21
CA LEU A 557 -34.66 -3.56 -3.20
C LEU A 557 -34.68 -2.14 -3.79
N ASN A 558 -34.11 -1.94 -4.99
CA ASN A 558 -34.04 -0.65 -5.68
C ASN A 558 -34.74 -0.74 -7.05
N PRO A 559 -36.09 -0.76 -7.09
CA PRO A 559 -36.84 -0.93 -8.33
C PRO A 559 -36.67 0.25 -9.29
N PHE A 560 -36.54 -0.05 -10.58
CA PHE A 560 -36.47 0.98 -11.62
C PHE A 560 -37.86 1.50 -12.00
N VAL A 561 -38.03 2.83 -11.98
CA VAL A 561 -39.23 3.53 -12.46
C VAL A 561 -38.84 4.39 -13.66
N GLY A 562 -39.45 4.12 -14.82
CA GLY A 562 -39.20 4.87 -16.05
C GLY A 562 -39.78 6.29 -16.00
N LYS A 563 -39.32 7.15 -16.92
CA LYS A 563 -39.81 8.54 -17.08
C LYS A 563 -41.32 8.63 -17.37
N ASN A 564 -41.91 7.55 -17.85
CA ASN A 564 -43.34 7.38 -18.09
C ASN A 564 -44.11 6.85 -16.85
N GLY A 565 -43.48 6.79 -15.68
CA GLY A 565 -44.04 6.23 -14.44
C GLY A 565 -44.18 4.70 -14.44
N LYS A 566 -43.89 4.00 -15.54
CA LYS A 566 -43.97 2.54 -15.59
C LYS A 566 -42.75 1.91 -14.93
N ALA A 567 -42.97 1.05 -13.95
CA ALA A 567 -41.92 0.24 -13.34
C ALA A 567 -41.43 -0.85 -14.31
N MET A 568 -40.14 -1.20 -14.23
CA MET A 568 -39.60 -2.37 -14.91
C MET A 568 -40.08 -3.67 -14.22
N ALA A 569 -40.19 -4.76 -14.99
CA ALA A 569 -40.56 -6.07 -14.45
C ALA A 569 -39.54 -6.53 -13.41
N SER A 570 -40.00 -6.95 -12.23
CA SER A 570 -39.12 -7.36 -11.13
C SER A 570 -38.44 -8.70 -11.40
N ILE A 571 -37.15 -8.78 -11.11
CA ILE A 571 -36.37 -10.03 -11.18
C ILE A 571 -36.56 -10.94 -9.95
N LEU A 572 -37.41 -10.58 -8.99
CA LEU A 572 -37.70 -11.36 -7.78
C LEU A 572 -37.96 -12.85 -8.06
N PRO A 573 -38.72 -13.28 -9.09
CA PRO A 573 -38.92 -14.71 -9.38
C PRO A 573 -37.61 -15.48 -9.64
N HIS A 574 -36.60 -14.84 -10.22
CA HIS A 574 -35.27 -15.43 -10.42
C HIS A 574 -34.54 -15.59 -9.08
N LEU A 575 -34.56 -14.55 -8.25
CA LEU A 575 -33.96 -14.57 -6.91
C LEU A 575 -34.59 -15.66 -6.03
N THR A 576 -35.92 -15.80 -6.04
CA THR A 576 -36.62 -16.83 -5.24
C THR A 576 -36.35 -18.25 -5.72
N ARG A 577 -36.20 -18.46 -7.02
CA ARG A 577 -35.99 -19.79 -7.60
C ARG A 577 -34.60 -20.35 -7.27
N GLU A 578 -33.64 -19.46 -7.06
CA GLU A 578 -32.22 -19.81 -6.95
C GLU A 578 -31.68 -19.70 -5.53
N PHE A 579 -32.13 -18.68 -4.78
CA PHE A 579 -31.67 -18.38 -3.41
C PHE A 579 -32.82 -18.44 -2.39
N GLY A 580 -33.88 -19.20 -2.66
CA GLY A 580 -35.05 -19.29 -1.78
C GLY A 580 -34.77 -19.82 -0.36
N ASP A 581 -33.68 -20.56 -0.18
CA ASP A 581 -33.22 -21.08 1.11
C ASP A 581 -32.29 -20.11 1.88
N ASP A 582 -31.88 -18.99 1.27
CA ASP A 582 -31.02 -17.99 1.93
C ASP A 582 -31.84 -17.16 2.93
N ALA A 583 -31.32 -16.97 4.14
CA ALA A 583 -32.03 -16.30 5.23
C ALA A 583 -32.40 -14.84 4.93
N VAL A 584 -31.62 -14.12 4.12
CA VAL A 584 -31.91 -12.73 3.73
C VAL A 584 -33.06 -12.69 2.71
N VAL A 585 -33.07 -13.64 1.77
CA VAL A 585 -34.15 -13.81 0.80
C VAL A 585 -35.43 -14.31 1.50
N GLU A 586 -35.33 -15.22 2.48
CA GLU A 586 -36.47 -15.66 3.28
C GLU A 586 -37.14 -14.48 4.01
N ILE A 587 -36.35 -13.58 4.62
CA ILE A 587 -36.86 -12.39 5.31
C ILE A 587 -37.64 -11.46 4.36
N LEU A 588 -37.19 -11.33 3.11
CA LEU A 588 -37.87 -10.53 2.08
C LEU A 588 -39.21 -11.16 1.65
N LEU A 589 -39.26 -12.50 1.54
CA LEU A 589 -40.45 -13.24 1.12
C LEU A 589 -41.46 -13.47 2.25
N ARG A 590 -40.99 -13.58 3.49
CA ARG A 590 -41.78 -13.86 4.69
C ARG A 590 -41.35 -12.91 5.82
N PRO A 591 -41.76 -11.63 5.77
CA PRO A 591 -41.47 -10.67 6.82
C PRO A 591 -41.91 -11.19 8.20
N ARG A 592 -40.96 -11.27 9.13
CA ARG A 592 -41.20 -11.79 10.50
C ARG A 592 -41.88 -10.77 11.43
N MET A 593 -42.30 -9.62 10.89
CA MET A 593 -43.08 -8.58 11.56
C MET A 593 -44.35 -8.32 10.75
N PRO A 594 -45.48 -7.93 11.38
CA PRO A 594 -46.70 -7.62 10.67
C PRO A 594 -46.48 -6.46 9.69
N LEU A 595 -46.89 -6.66 8.43
CA LEU A 595 -46.83 -5.63 7.40
C LEU A 595 -47.84 -4.53 7.69
N LEU A 596 -47.37 -3.29 7.76
CA LEU A 596 -48.25 -2.11 7.78
C LEU A 596 -48.81 -1.90 6.36
N PRO A 597 -50.13 -1.70 6.18
CA PRO A 597 -50.68 -1.38 4.87
C PRO A 597 -50.12 -0.05 4.35
N SER A 598 -49.41 -0.08 3.24
CA SER A 598 -48.95 1.12 2.54
C SER A 598 -50.05 1.63 1.61
N GLU A 599 -50.42 2.91 1.72
CA GLU A 599 -51.43 3.53 0.85
C GLU A 599 -51.04 3.52 -0.63
N ALA A 600 -49.75 3.35 -0.93
CA ALA A 600 -49.21 3.33 -2.29
C ALA A 600 -49.50 2.04 -3.09
N THR A 601 -50.17 1.03 -2.51
CA THR A 601 -50.48 -0.25 -3.19
C THR A 601 -51.99 -0.47 -3.36
N ARG A 602 -52.72 0.59 -3.70
CA ARG A 602 -54.06 0.46 -4.27
C ARG A 602 -53.91 0.28 -5.78
N PRO A 603 -54.17 -0.89 -6.37
CA PRO A 603 -54.25 -0.99 -7.82
C PRO A 603 -55.37 -0.05 -8.30
N PRO A 604 -55.20 0.67 -9.42
CA PRO A 604 -56.34 1.35 -10.02
C PRO A 604 -57.38 0.29 -10.32
N LEU A 605 -58.60 0.50 -9.82
CA LEU A 605 -59.72 -0.38 -10.12
C LEU A 605 -59.92 -0.36 -11.64
N SER A 606 -59.90 -1.55 -12.21
CA SER A 606 -60.25 -1.83 -13.60
C SER A 606 -61.58 -1.15 -13.94
N ASP A 607 -61.53 -0.07 -14.71
CA ASP A 607 -62.52 0.18 -15.75
C ASP A 607 -61.94 -0.32 -17.07
N ALA A 608 -62.63 -1.27 -17.67
CA ALA A 608 -62.26 -1.83 -18.96
C ALA A 608 -62.69 -0.85 -20.06
N ALA A 609 -61.71 -0.29 -20.75
CA ALA A 609 -61.88 0.27 -22.08
C ALA A 609 -60.89 -0.43 -23.00
N GLU A 610 -61.42 -1.17 -23.97
CA GLU A 610 -60.67 -1.73 -25.07
C GLU A 610 -60.23 -0.57 -25.98
N GLU A 611 -58.93 -0.35 -26.13
CA GLU A 611 -58.39 0.40 -27.27
C GLU A 611 -57.29 -0.42 -27.94
N GLU A 612 -57.37 -0.45 -29.27
CA GLU A 612 -56.71 -1.45 -30.11
C GLU A 612 -55.22 -1.17 -30.32
N SER A 613 -54.50 -2.23 -30.65
CA SER A 613 -53.13 -2.18 -31.12
C SER A 613 -53.02 -1.49 -32.49
N LEU A 614 -52.18 -0.47 -32.60
CA LEU A 614 -51.46 -0.11 -33.84
C LEU A 614 -50.06 0.43 -33.49
N ASP A 615 -49.05 -0.24 -34.04
CA ASP A 615 -47.94 0.30 -34.86
C ASP A 615 -46.88 1.25 -34.22
N GLU A 616 -45.63 1.31 -34.68
CA GLU A 616 -44.83 0.45 -35.58
C GLU A 616 -43.33 0.66 -35.24
N ASP A 617 -42.44 -0.19 -35.77
CA ASP A 617 -40.99 0.02 -35.69
C ASP A 617 -40.54 1.28 -36.45
N MET A 618 -39.73 2.16 -35.83
CA MET A 618 -38.82 2.99 -36.61
C MET A 618 -37.52 3.38 -35.88
N PHE A 619 -36.47 2.58 -36.11
CA PHE A 619 -35.08 3.05 -35.99
C PHE A 619 -34.75 3.96 -37.20
N PRO A 620 -34.12 5.14 -37.00
CA PRO A 620 -33.43 5.84 -38.08
C PRO A 620 -31.93 5.43 -38.11
N PRO A 621 -31.44 4.83 -39.21
CA PRO A 621 -30.01 4.75 -39.50
C PRO A 621 -29.49 6.05 -40.15
N PRO A 622 -28.16 6.29 -40.21
CA PRO A 622 -27.58 7.59 -40.53
C PRO A 622 -27.23 7.76 -42.03
N ASP A 623 -27.25 9.01 -42.51
CA ASP A 623 -26.11 9.74 -43.12
C ASP A 623 -26.58 10.98 -43.95
N ALA A 624 -25.67 11.96 -44.09
CA ALA A 624 -25.86 13.24 -44.78
C ALA A 624 -25.55 13.12 -46.32
N PRO A 625 -25.46 14.18 -47.16
CA PRO A 625 -25.66 15.64 -46.94
C PRO A 625 -26.40 16.43 -48.05
N SER A 626 -26.85 17.65 -47.74
CA SER A 626 -26.96 18.81 -48.67
C SER A 626 -27.27 20.09 -47.87
N MET A 627 -26.36 21.06 -47.80
CA MET A 627 -26.26 22.24 -48.69
C MET A 627 -27.44 23.24 -48.62
N GLN A 628 -27.20 24.29 -47.82
CA GLN A 628 -27.12 25.69 -48.28
C GLN A 628 -28.38 26.41 -48.79
N GLU A 629 -28.86 27.38 -48.00
CA GLU A 629 -29.12 28.74 -48.51
C GLU A 629 -28.97 29.77 -47.37
N ASP A 630 -28.49 30.97 -47.73
CA ASP A 630 -28.06 32.03 -46.82
C ASP A 630 -29.22 32.94 -46.35
N ILE A 631 -28.99 33.72 -45.27
CA ILE A 631 -29.35 35.15 -45.17
C ILE A 631 -28.58 35.80 -44.00
N ASP A 632 -27.95 36.93 -44.29
CA ASP A 632 -27.15 37.77 -43.37
C ASP A 632 -27.95 38.46 -42.25
N GLY A 633 -27.28 38.92 -41.18
CA GLY A 633 -27.97 39.67 -40.11
C GLY A 633 -27.18 40.38 -38.98
N ALA A 634 -25.87 40.58 -39.10
CA ALA A 634 -25.01 41.53 -38.35
C ALA A 634 -25.33 41.99 -36.88
N SER A 635 -24.41 41.62 -35.97
CA SER A 635 -23.67 42.52 -35.05
C SER A 635 -24.37 43.40 -33.99
N THR A 636 -24.02 43.22 -32.70
CA THR A 636 -23.18 44.18 -31.93
C THR A 636 -22.81 43.69 -30.52
N ASP A 637 -21.57 43.99 -30.09
CA ASP A 637 -21.08 43.82 -28.71
C ASP A 637 -21.61 44.90 -27.76
N HIS A 638 -21.72 44.61 -26.45
CA HIS A 638 -21.00 45.38 -25.40
C HIS A 638 -21.07 44.75 -24.00
N ASN A 639 -19.94 44.78 -23.30
CA ASN A 639 -19.80 44.59 -21.85
C ASN A 639 -20.40 45.78 -21.08
N VAL A 640 -20.84 45.57 -19.82
CA VAL A 640 -20.49 46.36 -18.61
C VAL A 640 -20.95 45.58 -17.36
N ALA A 641 -20.27 45.78 -16.23
CA ALA A 641 -20.37 45.00 -15.00
C ALA A 641 -21.20 45.64 -13.87
N ALA A 642 -21.40 44.83 -12.81
CA ALA A 642 -21.39 45.18 -11.38
C ALA A 642 -22.57 45.95 -10.71
N ILE A 643 -23.11 45.28 -9.68
CA ILE A 643 -23.40 45.76 -8.29
C ILE A 643 -24.28 47.02 -8.12
N GLY A 644 -25.46 46.86 -7.48
CA GLY A 644 -26.26 48.01 -7.03
C GLY A 644 -27.56 47.71 -6.23
N VAL A 645 -27.41 47.34 -4.95
CA VAL A 645 -28.31 47.64 -3.80
C VAL A 645 -29.79 47.97 -4.04
N GLN A 646 -30.71 47.16 -3.47
CA GLN A 646 -31.76 47.63 -2.54
C GLN A 646 -32.58 46.52 -1.87
N SER A 647 -32.58 46.50 -0.54
CA SER A 647 -33.60 45.84 0.30
C SER A 647 -34.79 46.78 0.52
N PRO A 648 -35.93 46.24 0.99
CA PRO A 648 -36.55 46.86 2.16
C PRO A 648 -36.82 45.85 3.28
N ALA A 649 -36.81 46.34 4.53
CA ALA A 649 -36.98 45.55 5.74
C ALA A 649 -38.30 45.88 6.47
N ALA A 650 -38.93 44.86 7.05
CA ALA A 650 -39.83 44.90 8.22
C ALA A 650 -40.24 43.45 8.55
N GLY A 651 -40.33 42.99 9.80
CA GLY A 651 -40.00 43.60 11.09
C GLY A 651 -39.95 42.54 12.20
N PHE A 652 -39.46 42.92 13.39
CA PHE A 652 -39.28 42.02 14.54
C PHE A 652 -40.61 41.55 15.15
N SER A 653 -40.62 40.34 15.73
CA SER A 653 -40.96 40.20 17.15
C SER A 653 -40.31 38.96 17.78
N VAL A 654 -40.05 39.03 19.09
CA VAL A 654 -39.29 38.06 19.89
C VAL A 654 -40.21 37.33 20.85
N HIS A 655 -40.10 36.00 20.93
CA HIS A 655 -40.48 35.24 22.11
C HIS A 655 -39.53 34.07 22.38
N THR A 656 -38.92 34.12 23.57
CA THR A 656 -38.26 33.04 24.31
C THR A 656 -38.85 33.04 25.73
N PRO A 657 -38.58 32.06 26.62
CA PRO A 657 -37.88 30.77 26.46
C PRO A 657 -38.70 29.56 27.00
N THR A 658 -38.14 28.34 26.96
CA THR A 658 -38.02 27.42 28.14
C THR A 658 -37.08 26.25 27.81
N THR A 659 -36.35 25.79 28.83
CA THR A 659 -35.22 24.86 28.82
C THR A 659 -35.62 23.37 28.84
N LEU A 660 -34.70 22.48 28.41
CA LEU A 660 -34.16 21.31 29.15
C LEU A 660 -33.02 20.63 28.32
N PRO A 661 -32.14 19.79 28.94
CA PRO A 661 -30.77 19.49 28.47
C PRO A 661 -30.60 18.16 27.69
N PRO A 662 -29.40 17.83 27.15
CA PRO A 662 -29.21 16.76 26.16
C PRO A 662 -28.85 15.38 26.78
N ASN A 663 -29.22 14.30 26.07
CA ASN A 663 -28.49 13.02 25.93
C ASN A 663 -29.36 11.92 25.30
N ALA A 664 -28.99 11.40 24.12
CA ALA A 664 -29.20 10.00 23.70
C ALA A 664 -28.39 9.69 22.41
N PRO A 665 -27.81 8.49 22.25
CA PRO A 665 -26.91 8.17 21.13
C PRO A 665 -27.53 7.27 20.03
N SER A 666 -26.73 7.02 18.99
CA SER A 666 -26.75 5.87 18.06
C SER A 666 -27.89 5.74 17.04
N SER A 667 -27.51 5.76 15.77
CA SER A 667 -28.12 4.92 14.72
C SER A 667 -27.25 3.68 14.51
N SER A 668 -27.86 2.51 14.34
CA SER A 668 -27.18 1.21 14.37
C SER A 668 -26.65 0.78 13.01
N VAL A 669 -25.35 0.49 12.91
CA VAL A 669 -24.80 -0.41 11.89
C VAL A 669 -25.04 -1.85 12.36
N PHE A 670 -25.68 -2.67 11.53
CA PHE A 670 -25.97 -4.07 11.87
C PHE A 670 -24.72 -4.92 11.69
N GLY A 671 -24.19 -5.47 12.78
CA GLY A 671 -22.83 -6.00 12.82
C GLY A 671 -22.69 -7.49 12.47
N THR A 672 -21.53 -7.84 11.90
CA THR A 672 -20.93 -9.16 11.94
C THR A 672 -20.05 -9.29 13.20
N LEU A 673 -20.12 -10.42 13.90
CA LEU A 673 -19.29 -10.72 15.08
C LEU A 673 -18.45 -11.98 14.85
N PRO A 674 -17.11 -11.92 15.04
CA PRO A 674 -16.28 -13.11 15.17
C PRO A 674 -16.35 -13.69 16.59
N SER A 675 -16.26 -15.01 16.70
CA SER A 675 -16.34 -15.73 17.99
C SER A 675 -15.03 -15.66 18.79
N SER A 676 -15.12 -15.41 20.10
CA SER A 676 -14.07 -15.76 21.07
C SER A 676 -14.70 -16.24 22.39
N MET A 677 -14.00 -17.11 23.12
CA MET A 677 -14.56 -17.83 24.27
C MET A 677 -14.24 -17.16 25.63
N SER A 678 -15.25 -17.16 26.50
CA SER A 678 -15.27 -17.04 27.97
C SER A 678 -14.07 -17.70 28.69
N ALA A 679 -13.65 -17.42 29.94
CA ALA A 679 -13.92 -16.46 31.05
C ALA A 679 -12.99 -16.96 32.24
N PRO A 680 -13.09 -16.58 33.55
CA PRO A 680 -13.89 -15.57 34.25
C PRO A 680 -13.11 -14.67 35.26
N ILE A 681 -13.87 -13.93 36.06
CA ILE A 681 -13.52 -12.82 36.97
C ILE A 681 -13.00 -13.27 38.36
N GLY A 682 -12.12 -12.46 38.97
CA GLY A 682 -11.81 -12.40 40.41
C GLY A 682 -11.91 -10.97 40.94
N LYS A 683 -12.29 -10.77 42.22
CA LYS A 683 -12.65 -9.48 42.84
C LYS A 683 -11.55 -8.91 43.76
N GLU A 684 -11.84 -7.71 44.30
CA GLU A 684 -11.20 -6.99 45.45
C GLU A 684 -10.02 -6.06 45.11
N SER A 685 -9.82 -4.91 45.79
CA SER A 685 -10.74 -4.02 46.52
C SER A 685 -10.10 -2.62 46.68
N PHE A 686 -10.90 -1.57 46.87
CA PHE A 686 -10.42 -0.18 47.02
C PHE A 686 -9.78 0.10 48.39
N ARG A 687 -8.70 0.91 48.41
CA ARG A 687 -8.40 1.82 49.54
C ARG A 687 -7.56 3.03 49.13
N ASN A 688 -8.10 4.23 49.36
CA ASN A 688 -7.41 5.52 49.22
C ASN A 688 -6.65 5.89 50.50
N SER A 689 -5.52 6.61 50.37
CA SER A 689 -5.18 7.75 51.26
C SER A 689 -3.90 8.50 50.84
N LEU A 690 -4.04 9.79 50.50
CA LEU A 690 -2.99 10.83 50.58
C LEU A 690 -2.90 11.36 52.03
N PRO A 691 -1.74 11.92 52.48
CA PRO A 691 -1.48 13.38 52.41
C PRO A 691 -0.03 13.71 51.98
N ARG A 692 0.25 14.77 51.20
CA ARG A 692 0.28 16.24 51.47
C ARG A 692 1.55 16.75 52.22
N SER A 693 2.38 17.46 51.43
CA SER A 693 3.50 18.38 51.74
C SER A 693 3.59 19.05 53.12
N GLN A 694 4.84 19.21 53.61
CA GLN A 694 5.34 20.47 54.17
C GLN A 694 6.86 20.65 54.04
N GLN A 695 7.33 21.91 54.11
CA GLN A 695 8.72 22.37 53.92
C GLN A 695 9.51 22.37 55.24
N THR A 696 10.86 22.34 55.17
CA THR A 696 11.74 23.26 55.94
C THR A 696 13.15 23.33 55.33
N SER A 697 13.73 24.52 55.38
CA SER A 697 15.08 24.92 54.95
C SER A 697 16.13 24.83 56.06
N THR A 698 17.42 24.75 55.70
CA THR A 698 18.56 25.39 56.40
C THR A 698 19.77 25.45 55.47
N ASP A 699 20.27 26.65 55.21
CA ASP A 699 21.59 26.91 54.61
C ASP A 699 22.73 26.80 55.64
N VAL A 700 23.94 26.45 55.19
CA VAL A 700 25.22 26.95 55.74
C VAL A 700 26.20 27.14 54.57
N ASP A 701 27.01 28.18 54.65
CA ASP A 701 27.76 28.82 53.56
C ASP A 701 29.30 28.71 53.73
N MET A 702 30.07 29.16 52.73
CA MET A 702 31.54 29.44 52.71
C MET A 702 32.52 28.24 52.84
N ALA A 703 33.70 28.18 52.19
CA ALA A 703 34.65 29.20 51.72
C ALA A 703 35.65 28.66 50.66
N GLU A 704 36.38 29.56 50.00
CA GLU A 704 37.45 29.34 49.00
C GLU A 704 38.78 28.81 49.56
N VAL A 705 39.71 28.37 48.68
CA VAL A 705 41.09 28.90 48.52
C VAL A 705 41.89 28.09 47.46
N GLU A 706 42.37 28.79 46.42
CA GLU A 706 43.74 28.84 45.80
C GLU A 706 44.81 27.75 46.12
N ASP A 707 45.84 27.42 45.30
CA ASP A 707 46.33 27.86 43.98
C ASP A 707 47.44 26.87 43.46
N ARG A 708 47.84 26.99 42.17
CA ARG A 708 49.17 26.71 41.53
C ARG A 708 49.81 25.30 41.39
N SER A 709 50.12 24.98 40.11
CA SER A 709 51.46 24.66 39.50
C SER A 709 52.40 23.57 40.11
N THR A 710 53.30 22.85 39.41
CA THR A 710 53.98 22.92 38.08
C THR A 710 54.59 21.50 37.80
N ALA A 711 54.49 20.87 36.63
CA ALA A 711 55.37 20.90 35.42
C ALA A 711 56.63 19.96 35.38
N VAL A 712 56.96 19.53 34.14
CA VAL A 712 58.23 18.96 33.61
C VAL A 712 58.56 17.45 33.78
N GLY A 713 58.96 16.80 32.66
CA GLY A 713 59.79 15.57 32.67
C GLY A 713 59.71 14.65 31.41
N ILE A 714 60.60 14.84 30.42
CA ILE A 714 60.89 13.90 29.31
C ILE A 714 62.30 13.29 29.55
N PRO A 715 62.61 12.05 29.08
CA PRO A 715 63.42 11.84 27.84
C PRO A 715 62.88 10.66 26.98
N GLU A 716 62.97 10.57 25.64
CA GLU A 716 64.02 10.83 24.62
C GLU A 716 64.88 9.57 24.27
N THR A 717 65.49 9.55 23.07
CA THR A 717 66.09 8.45 22.25
C THR A 717 65.09 7.69 21.35
N ASP A 718 65.06 7.76 20.01
CA ASP A 718 66.01 8.06 18.90
C ASP A 718 66.86 6.88 18.38
N VAL A 719 66.51 6.37 17.18
CA VAL A 719 67.43 5.87 16.13
C VAL A 719 66.76 5.99 14.73
N LEU A 720 67.20 6.98 13.94
CA LEU A 720 67.60 6.94 12.50
C LEU A 720 67.10 5.76 11.61
N ARG A 721 66.71 5.92 10.33
CA ARG A 721 67.51 6.55 9.25
C ARG A 721 66.76 6.56 7.88
N GLU A 722 66.90 7.68 7.13
CA GLU A 722 66.87 7.92 5.65
C GLU A 722 65.96 7.08 4.69
N GLY A 723 65.37 7.65 3.64
CA GLY A 723 65.41 9.05 3.19
C GLY A 723 64.59 9.32 1.92
N ASP A 724 64.41 10.62 1.67
CA ASP A 724 64.34 11.33 0.37
C ASP A 724 63.09 11.13 -0.55
N GLU A 725 62.51 12.17 -1.17
CA GLU A 725 62.81 13.62 -1.15
C GLU A 725 61.61 14.43 -1.73
N SER A 726 61.22 15.55 -1.10
CA SER A 726 60.62 16.78 -1.71
C SER A 726 59.33 16.68 -2.59
N SER A 727 58.51 17.71 -2.89
CA SER A 727 58.28 19.11 -2.45
C SER A 727 56.96 19.58 -3.10
N SER A 728 56.23 20.60 -2.64
CA SER A 728 56.24 21.37 -1.37
C SER A 728 54.85 22.03 -1.17
N ASP A 729 54.71 22.79 -0.06
CA ASP A 729 53.82 23.93 0.25
C ASP A 729 52.32 23.89 -0.17
N ASP A 730 51.33 23.89 0.73
CA ASP A 730 51.05 24.75 1.90
C ASP A 730 50.35 26.07 1.54
N GLU A 731 49.07 26.18 1.90
CA GLU A 731 48.58 27.33 2.67
C GLU A 731 47.23 27.00 3.35
N SER A 732 47.11 27.42 4.61
CA SER A 732 45.98 27.12 5.49
C SER A 732 45.26 28.40 5.91
N VAL A 733 43.91 28.41 5.89
CA VAL A 733 43.15 29.47 6.58
C VAL A 733 41.96 28.89 7.36
N HIS A 734 42.08 28.89 8.68
CA HIS A 734 40.94 28.78 9.59
C HIS A 734 40.37 30.18 9.83
N LEU A 735 39.05 30.37 9.67
CA LEU A 735 38.35 31.52 10.24
C LEU A 735 37.52 31.08 11.44
N THR A 736 37.97 31.48 12.63
CA THR A 736 37.11 31.71 13.78
C THR A 736 36.25 32.95 13.52
N MET A 737 34.93 32.85 13.66
CA MET A 737 34.05 34.01 13.71
C MET A 737 33.39 34.07 15.09
N GLN A 738 33.67 35.15 15.82
CA GLN A 738 33.09 35.41 17.13
C GLN A 738 31.65 35.90 17.00
N LEU A 739 30.90 35.72 18.07
CA LEU A 739 29.62 36.39 18.30
C LEU A 739 29.89 37.81 18.77
N ASP A 740 29.16 38.78 18.22
CA ASP A 740 28.85 40.04 18.88
C ASP A 740 27.34 40.28 18.78
N THR A 741 26.81 41.00 19.76
CA THR A 741 25.39 41.26 19.99
C THR A 741 24.97 42.67 19.54
N ASP A 742 23.65 42.89 19.62
CA ASP A 742 22.96 44.16 19.89
C ASP A 742 22.31 44.95 18.74
N SER A 743 21.02 45.22 19.01
CA SER A 743 20.24 46.46 18.78
C SER A 743 19.82 46.92 17.38
N GLU A 744 18.48 47.07 17.25
CA GLU A 744 17.75 48.30 16.84
C GLU A 744 17.90 48.77 15.36
N GLU A 745 16.96 49.47 14.70
CA GLU A 745 15.59 49.92 15.00
C GLU A 745 14.81 50.14 13.66
N GLU A 746 13.56 50.60 13.77
CA GLU A 746 12.56 51.05 12.78
C GLU A 746 13.00 51.53 11.37
N ASP A 747 12.32 51.01 10.32
CA ASP A 747 11.40 51.78 9.42
C ASP A 747 10.60 50.84 8.47
#